data_AF-A0ABD3CNY3-F1
#
_entry.id   AF-A0ABD3CNY3-F1
#
_cell.length_a   1.000
_cell.length_b   1.000
_cell.length_c   1.000
_cell.angle_alpha   90.00
_cell.angle_beta   90.00
_cell.angle_gamma   90.00
#
_symmetry.space_group_name_H-M   'P 1'
#
loop_
_entity.id
_entity.type
_entity.pdbx_description
1 polymer ?
#
loop_
_entity_poly.entity_id
_entity_poly.type
_entity_poly.pdbx_seq_one_letter_code
_entity_poly.pdbx_strand_id
1 'polypeptide(L)'
;MLIPRRRILKSTHPIYSSPLNFLSTIGSAQCSPNQDLNHQFSDEDHLIKTPNSKNLINRNADARLYVQLFKKCTEQGKLLEGQIVHAQLLISSRYHNYAALLNTIINMYAKCGDMDTARKVFDGMTQRDMVSYTMLVTGYSQCNEFEEALVLYLDMVRMGFQPNEFTFGSALKSAGGMQSDVMGKGIHGSCMKSGYEDNVYVGSALVDMYARCKRLEDAKVIFDGLKTKNEVSWNALIAAYARDGEGHNVVSLFSEMKRGGFDPTHFTYSSIFAACATNGASEQGKWVHADMVKSGTKLVAFVGNTLLDMYGKAGNIDDAKRVFDRLVKKDVVSWNSMLTAYAQHGLGHKAVHLFEEMRRTAFGPNEISFLCVLSACSHAGLLDKGLYYFELMTTVYKSVIPDITHYVTVVDLLGRAGQLDRAVSFISKMTIKPTAAIWKALLGACRMHKNMDLGVYAAERVFELDPLDSGPHMLLSNIYASSGRLSDAARVRKMMSESGVKKEPACSWVEIGNAVHVFVANDDTHPQRDEIRKMWEKIRDGIIKIGYVPDTRHVLWFVDEREREERLQCHSEKLALAFALLSAPPGMPVSIKKNIRVCGDCHSAFRFVSKLVDREIVLRDTNRFHRFRNGSCSCRDYW
;
A
#
# COMPACT_ATOMS: atom_id res chain seq x y z
N MET A 1 24.61 2.83 22.46
CA MET A 1 25.62 3.11 21.43
C MET A 1 25.91 4.60 21.42
N LEU A 2 27.18 4.97 21.54
CA LEU A 2 27.66 6.35 21.62
C LEU A 2 27.50 7.05 20.27
N ILE A 3 26.74 8.14 20.23
CA ILE A 3 26.59 9.01 19.06
C ILE A 3 27.87 9.86 18.93
N PRO A 4 28.53 9.91 17.76
CA PRO A 4 29.73 10.71 17.60
C PRO A 4 29.39 12.21 17.62
N ARG A 5 30.09 12.96 18.48
CA ARG A 5 30.08 14.43 18.53
C ARG A 5 30.55 14.99 17.18
N ARG A 6 29.63 15.51 16.35
CA ARG A 6 30.00 16.49 15.31
C ARG A 6 30.24 17.84 15.97
N ARG A 7 31.42 18.42 15.73
CA ARG A 7 31.85 19.74 16.19
C ARG A 7 30.82 20.79 15.81
N ILE A 8 30.27 21.48 16.81
CA ILE A 8 29.59 22.76 16.63
C ILE A 8 30.68 23.76 16.23
N LEU A 9 30.72 24.13 14.95
CA LEU A 9 31.46 25.31 14.50
C LEU A 9 30.79 26.53 15.12
N LYS A 10 31.43 27.14 16.12
CA LYS A 10 31.13 28.51 16.53
C LYS A 10 31.46 29.41 15.34
N SER A 11 30.44 29.74 14.54
CA SER A 11 30.52 30.77 13.52
C SER A 11 30.45 32.14 14.21
N THR A 12 31.60 32.68 14.60
CA THR A 12 31.76 34.10 14.90
C THR A 12 32.06 34.85 13.61
N HIS A 13 31.06 34.99 12.74
CA HIS A 13 31.10 35.93 11.60
C HIS A 13 29.71 36.57 11.42
N PRO A 14 29.62 37.89 11.18
CA PRO A 14 28.35 38.55 10.94
C PRO A 14 27.74 38.05 9.61
N ILE A 15 26.55 37.46 9.67
CA ILE A 15 25.90 36.71 8.56
C ILE A 15 25.38 37.62 7.42
N TYR A 16 25.63 38.93 7.45
CA TYR A 16 25.25 39.85 6.38
C TYR A 16 26.46 40.62 5.81
N SER A 17 27.31 39.93 5.06
CA SER A 17 28.21 40.58 4.09
C SER A 17 27.46 40.80 2.76
N SER A 18 26.68 41.88 2.74
CA SER A 18 25.96 42.48 1.60
C SER A 18 24.65 41.79 1.12
N PRO A 19 23.60 42.57 0.79
CA PRO A 19 22.34 42.07 0.19
C PRO A 19 22.49 41.35 -1.16
N LEU A 20 23.65 41.47 -1.82
CA LEU A 20 23.89 40.96 -3.18
C LEU A 20 24.08 39.42 -3.21
N ASN A 21 24.57 38.81 -2.13
CA ASN A 21 24.81 37.36 -2.06
C ASN A 21 23.51 36.52 -1.91
N PHE A 22 22.43 37.11 -1.42
CA PHE A 22 21.13 36.42 -1.33
C PHE A 22 20.47 36.31 -2.71
N LEU A 23 20.59 37.37 -3.54
CA LEU A 23 20.11 37.40 -4.92
C LEU A 23 20.87 36.43 -5.84
N SER A 24 22.17 36.23 -5.62
CA SER A 24 22.95 35.25 -6.40
C SER A 24 22.56 33.80 -6.09
N THR A 25 22.06 33.52 -4.89
CA THR A 25 21.62 32.17 -4.47
C THR A 25 20.27 31.80 -5.09
N ILE A 26 19.41 32.79 -5.36
CA ILE A 26 18.16 32.63 -6.12
C ILE A 26 18.45 32.31 -7.60
N GLY A 27 19.58 32.79 -8.13
CA GLY A 27 20.00 32.56 -9.53
C GLY A 27 20.62 31.19 -9.84
N SER A 28 20.92 30.36 -8.83
CA SER A 28 21.63 29.07 -9.02
C SER A 28 20.77 27.81 -8.85
N ALA A 29 19.48 27.94 -8.54
CA ALA A 29 18.56 26.80 -8.67
C ALA A 29 18.30 26.56 -10.16
N GLN A 30 18.75 25.40 -10.67
CA GLN A 30 18.69 25.03 -12.08
C GLN A 30 17.28 25.20 -12.67
N CYS A 31 17.08 26.30 -13.37
CA CYS A 31 15.99 26.49 -14.31
C CYS A 31 16.59 26.37 -15.71
N SER A 32 16.08 25.41 -16.48
CA SER A 32 16.39 25.19 -17.89
C SER A 32 16.28 26.51 -18.67
N PRO A 33 17.29 26.93 -19.44
CA PRO A 33 17.23 28.17 -20.19
C PRO A 33 16.40 27.94 -21.45
N ASN A 34 15.10 28.19 -21.38
CA ASN A 34 14.21 28.58 -22.48
C ASN A 34 12.74 28.45 -22.03
N GLN A 35 12.26 29.42 -21.25
CA GLN A 35 10.87 29.84 -21.33
C GLN A 35 10.85 31.37 -21.26
N ASP A 36 10.42 31.97 -22.35
CA ASP A 36 10.22 33.41 -22.49
C ASP A 36 9.39 33.95 -21.30
N LEU A 37 10.01 34.82 -20.51
CA LEU A 37 9.41 35.57 -19.40
C LEU A 37 8.50 36.71 -19.93
N ASN A 38 7.53 36.35 -20.77
CA ASN A 38 6.50 37.25 -21.30
C ASN A 38 5.09 36.72 -21.01
N HIS A 39 4.88 36.15 -19.82
CA HIS A 39 3.51 35.99 -19.31
C HIS A 39 3.05 37.31 -18.70
N GLN A 40 2.06 37.90 -19.36
CA GLN A 40 1.30 39.07 -18.94
C GLN A 40 0.80 38.88 -17.51
N PHE A 41 1.26 39.73 -16.60
CA PHE A 41 0.63 39.93 -15.29
C PHE A 41 -0.79 40.46 -15.53
N SER A 42 -1.81 39.68 -15.19
CA SER A 42 -3.18 40.18 -15.18
C SER A 42 -3.37 41.11 -13.98
N ASP A 43 -4.09 42.21 -14.17
CA ASP A 43 -4.33 43.28 -13.18
C ASP A 43 -5.08 42.85 -11.89
N GLU A 44 -5.26 41.55 -11.64
CA GLU A 44 -5.73 40.99 -10.36
C GLU A 44 -4.58 40.56 -9.41
N ASP A 45 -3.31 40.72 -9.80
CA ASP A 45 -2.16 40.48 -8.93
C ASP A 45 -1.98 41.64 -7.92
N HIS A 46 -2.46 41.42 -6.70
CA HIS A 46 -2.50 42.37 -5.59
C HIS A 46 -1.13 42.74 -4.95
N LEU A 47 -0.10 42.99 -5.75
CA LEU A 47 1.04 43.80 -5.30
C LEU A 47 0.72 45.27 -5.59
N ILE A 48 0.36 46.02 -4.54
CA ILE A 48 -0.04 47.43 -4.62
C ILE A 48 1.05 48.24 -5.36
N LYS A 49 0.76 48.72 -6.57
CA LYS A 49 1.50 49.83 -7.21
C LYS A 49 1.21 51.09 -6.39
N THR A 50 2.21 51.65 -5.72
CA THR A 50 2.08 52.97 -5.09
C THR A 50 2.22 54.08 -6.14
N PRO A 51 1.58 55.26 -5.93
CA PRO A 51 1.32 56.19 -7.03
C PRO A 51 2.54 56.92 -7.61
N ASN A 52 3.73 56.81 -7.00
CA ASN A 52 4.92 57.54 -7.44
C ASN A 52 6.21 56.77 -7.16
N SER A 53 6.60 55.88 -8.09
CA SER A 53 7.98 55.60 -8.54
C SER A 53 8.08 54.17 -9.09
N LYS A 54 8.87 53.99 -10.16
CA LYS A 54 9.16 52.69 -10.79
C LYS A 54 10.05 51.75 -9.94
N ASN A 55 10.12 51.97 -8.62
CA ASN A 55 10.87 51.13 -7.69
C ASN A 55 9.91 50.62 -6.61
N LEU A 56 9.91 49.30 -6.37
CA LEU A 56 9.15 48.57 -5.32
C LEU A 56 9.62 48.91 -3.89
N ILE A 57 10.00 50.15 -3.62
CA ILE A 57 10.57 50.59 -2.35
C ILE A 57 9.51 51.37 -1.58
N ASN A 58 8.72 50.68 -0.75
CA ASN A 58 8.04 51.35 0.34
C ASN A 58 8.97 51.42 1.56
N ARG A 59 9.67 52.55 1.74
CA ARG A 59 10.49 52.84 2.94
C ARG A 59 9.68 52.97 4.24
N ASN A 60 8.34 52.98 4.17
CA ASN A 60 7.42 53.17 5.29
C ASN A 60 6.52 51.94 5.58
N ALA A 61 6.82 50.76 5.06
CA ALA A 61 6.03 49.56 5.35
C ALA A 61 6.16 49.14 6.83
N ASP A 62 5.01 49.04 7.52
CA ASP A 62 4.92 48.58 8.91
C ASP A 62 5.09 47.04 9.00
N ALA A 63 5.65 46.54 10.10
CA ALA A 63 5.86 45.11 10.35
C ALA A 63 4.57 44.28 10.22
N ARG A 64 3.41 44.89 10.52
CA ARG A 64 2.08 44.28 10.36
C ARG A 64 1.75 43.94 8.90
N LEU A 65 2.16 44.78 7.95
CA LEU A 65 1.92 44.55 6.52
C LEU A 65 2.71 43.34 6.03
N TYR A 66 3.98 43.21 6.43
CA TYR A 66 4.79 42.03 6.09
C TYR A 66 4.22 40.75 6.68
N VAL A 67 3.75 40.75 7.93
CA VAL A 67 3.08 39.58 8.54
C VAL A 67 1.84 39.17 7.74
N GLN A 68 1.01 40.13 7.29
CA GLN A 68 -0.16 39.83 6.46
C GLN A 68 0.23 39.26 5.09
N LEU A 69 1.25 39.82 4.43
CA LEU A 69 1.74 39.32 3.14
C LEU A 69 2.27 37.88 3.26
N PHE A 70 3.08 37.58 4.29
CA PHE A 70 3.56 36.22 4.50
C PHE A 70 2.45 35.24 4.85
N LYS A 71 1.45 35.64 5.65
CA LYS A 71 0.26 34.81 5.92
C LYS A 71 -0.50 34.48 4.64
N LYS A 72 -0.72 35.48 3.77
CA LYS A 72 -1.38 35.27 2.47
C LYS A 72 -0.58 34.35 1.56
N CYS A 73 0.75 34.50 1.51
CA CYS A 73 1.63 33.57 0.77
C CYS A 73 1.56 32.15 1.33
N THR A 74 1.48 32.02 2.67
CA THR A 74 1.33 30.72 3.36
C THR A 74 0.01 30.06 3.01
N GLU A 75 -1.11 30.80 3.05
CA GLU A 75 -2.45 30.30 2.73
C GLU A 75 -2.58 29.87 1.25
N GLN A 76 -1.88 30.57 0.35
CA GLN A 76 -1.92 30.31 -1.09
C GLN A 76 -0.82 29.35 -1.56
N GLY A 77 0.12 28.94 -0.69
CA GLY A 77 1.26 28.08 -1.05
C GLY A 77 2.22 28.70 -2.07
N LYS A 78 2.28 30.04 -2.15
CA LYS A 78 3.02 30.75 -3.19
C LYS A 78 4.45 31.08 -2.74
N LEU A 79 5.36 30.13 -2.97
CA LEU A 79 6.76 30.22 -2.55
C LEU A 79 7.51 31.42 -3.18
N LEU A 80 7.36 31.65 -4.49
CA LEU A 80 8.11 32.68 -5.22
C LEU A 80 7.75 34.10 -4.73
N GLU A 81 6.46 34.36 -4.52
CA GLU A 81 5.98 35.64 -3.99
C GLU A 81 6.46 35.84 -2.54
N GLY A 82 6.46 34.77 -1.73
CA GLY A 82 7.04 34.79 -0.39
C GLY A 82 8.54 35.12 -0.40
N GLN A 83 9.31 34.59 -1.34
CA GLN A 83 10.73 34.90 -1.51
C GLN A 83 10.96 36.38 -1.90
N ILE A 84 10.12 36.94 -2.77
CA ILE A 84 10.21 38.36 -3.16
C ILE A 84 9.96 39.27 -1.95
N VAL A 85 8.91 38.99 -1.17
CA VAL A 85 8.58 39.76 0.03
C VAL A 85 9.69 39.64 1.09
N HIS A 86 10.30 38.46 1.24
CA HIS A 86 11.43 38.26 2.15
C HIS A 86 12.70 39.02 1.69
N ALA A 87 13.02 39.01 0.40
CA ALA A 87 14.14 39.79 -0.13
C ALA A 87 13.95 41.31 0.08
N GLN A 88 12.72 41.82 -0.11
CA GLN A 88 12.39 43.22 0.17
C GLN A 88 12.59 43.57 1.65
N LEU A 89 12.19 42.68 2.55
CA LEU A 89 12.39 42.87 3.99
C LEU A 89 13.88 42.96 4.35
N LEU A 90 14.73 42.09 3.79
CA LEU A 90 16.18 42.10 4.01
C LEU A 90 16.84 43.41 3.55
N ILE A 91 16.33 44.04 2.49
CA ILE A 91 16.85 45.33 2.00
C ILE A 91 16.47 46.49 2.95
N SER A 92 15.32 46.38 3.64
CA SER A 92 14.76 47.48 4.43
C SER A 92 15.47 47.80 5.77
N SER A 93 16.44 46.96 6.18
CA SER A 93 17.29 47.04 7.41
C SER A 93 16.59 47.17 8.78
N ARG A 94 15.31 47.59 8.83
CA ARG A 94 14.60 48.04 10.04
C ARG A 94 14.07 46.93 10.95
N TYR A 95 13.90 45.71 10.43
CA TYR A 95 13.19 44.62 11.12
C TYR A 95 13.99 43.32 11.28
N HIS A 96 15.32 43.37 11.08
CA HIS A 96 16.20 42.17 11.08
C HIS A 96 16.18 41.33 12.36
N ASN A 97 15.70 41.89 13.48
CA ASN A 97 15.68 41.20 14.78
C ASN A 97 14.26 41.05 15.35
N TYR A 98 13.21 41.27 14.57
CA TYR A 98 11.84 41.16 15.07
C TYR A 98 11.36 39.69 15.04
N ALA A 99 11.53 38.98 16.16
CA ALA A 99 11.29 37.55 16.29
C ALA A 99 9.91 37.10 15.77
N ALA A 100 8.83 37.85 16.04
CA ALA A 100 7.48 37.52 15.56
C ALA A 100 7.35 37.52 14.01
N LEU A 101 8.05 38.43 13.33
CA LEU A 101 8.07 38.48 11.87
C LEU A 101 8.94 37.35 11.30
N LEU A 102 10.10 37.09 11.90
CA LEU A 102 10.98 35.97 11.51
C LEU A 102 10.28 34.61 11.70
N ASN A 103 9.52 34.44 12.78
CA ASN A 103 8.65 33.28 13.01
C ASN A 103 7.62 33.12 11.86
N THR A 104 6.97 34.21 11.45
CA THR A 104 6.01 34.18 10.33
C THR A 104 6.68 33.77 9.01
N ILE A 105 7.92 34.20 8.78
CA ILE A 105 8.72 33.82 7.61
C ILE A 105 9.08 32.34 7.64
N ILE A 106 9.52 31.82 8.79
CA ILE A 106 9.78 30.39 8.99
C ILE A 106 8.52 29.58 8.69
N ASN A 107 7.35 30.02 9.15
CA ASN A 107 6.07 29.35 8.83
C ASN A 107 5.85 29.24 7.33
N MET A 108 6.05 30.35 6.63
CA MET A 108 5.71 30.50 5.22
C MET A 108 6.57 29.54 4.40
N TYR A 109 7.88 29.56 4.64
CA TYR A 109 8.80 28.64 3.97
C TYR A 109 8.53 27.18 4.32
N ALA A 110 8.32 26.86 5.59
CA ALA A 110 8.03 25.51 6.03
C ALA A 110 6.73 24.95 5.40
N LYS A 111 5.67 25.77 5.33
CA LYS A 111 4.41 25.39 4.70
C LYS A 111 4.48 25.31 3.17
N CYS A 112 5.39 26.05 2.55
CA CYS A 112 5.68 25.97 1.13
C CYS A 112 6.68 24.86 0.77
N GLY A 113 7.19 24.11 1.76
CA GLY A 113 8.12 22.99 1.56
C GLY A 113 9.60 23.37 1.40
N ASP A 114 9.96 24.65 1.50
CA ASP A 114 11.35 25.11 1.44
C ASP A 114 11.96 25.14 2.86
N MET A 115 12.25 23.95 3.38
CA MET A 115 12.80 23.79 4.73
C MET A 115 14.24 24.31 4.86
N ASP A 116 15.01 24.33 3.78
CA ASP A 116 16.38 24.85 3.78
C ASP A 116 16.41 26.35 4.05
N THR A 117 15.54 27.11 3.38
CA THR A 117 15.43 28.55 3.63
C THR A 117 14.83 28.84 5.01
N ALA A 118 13.82 28.07 5.43
CA ALA A 118 13.27 28.18 6.78
C ALA A 118 14.36 27.99 7.85
N ARG A 119 15.26 27.00 7.66
CA ARG A 119 16.37 26.72 8.56
C ARG A 119 17.42 27.83 8.58
N LYS A 120 17.78 28.39 7.42
CA LYS A 120 18.70 29.53 7.32
C LYS A 120 18.18 30.74 8.09
N VAL A 121 16.88 31.04 7.97
CA VAL A 121 16.24 32.15 8.69
C VAL A 121 16.34 31.92 10.20
N PHE A 122 16.00 30.72 10.67
CA PHE A 122 16.10 30.35 12.09
C PHE A 122 17.52 30.41 12.64
N ASP A 123 18.49 29.91 11.89
CA ASP A 123 19.91 29.94 12.29
C ASP A 123 20.43 31.37 12.42
N GLY A 124 19.94 32.29 11.58
CA GLY A 124 20.26 33.71 11.61
C GLY A 124 19.54 34.52 12.70
N MET A 125 18.58 33.95 13.44
CA MET A 125 17.87 34.67 14.51
C MET A 125 18.80 34.94 15.71
N THR A 126 18.88 36.20 16.14
CA THR A 126 19.62 36.62 17.35
C THR A 126 18.90 36.26 18.65
N GLN A 127 17.57 36.22 18.61
CA GLN A 127 16.69 35.82 19.72
C GLN A 127 15.74 34.74 19.21
N ARG A 128 15.90 33.52 19.72
CA ARG A 128 15.01 32.38 19.43
C ARG A 128 14.09 32.17 20.60
N ASP A 129 12.83 31.87 20.32
CA ASP A 129 11.81 31.58 21.32
C ASP A 129 11.19 30.20 21.08
N MET A 130 10.31 29.80 22.00
CA MET A 130 9.54 28.56 21.91
C MET A 130 8.81 28.41 20.56
N VAL A 131 8.27 29.52 20.04
CA VAL A 131 7.51 29.55 18.79
C VAL A 131 8.43 29.28 17.59
N SER A 132 9.61 29.90 17.56
CA SER A 132 10.65 29.68 16.53
C SER A 132 10.96 28.18 16.37
N TYR A 133 11.20 27.50 17.50
CA TYR A 133 11.46 26.06 17.53
C TYR A 133 10.24 25.23 17.14
N THR A 134 9.06 25.54 17.68
CA THR A 134 7.80 24.83 17.39
C THR A 134 7.53 24.81 15.88
N MET A 135 7.75 25.93 15.19
CA MET A 135 7.46 26.07 13.77
C MET A 135 8.38 25.22 12.91
N LEU A 136 9.68 25.18 13.21
CA LEU A 136 10.60 24.29 12.50
C LEU A 136 10.35 22.82 12.79
N VAL A 137 10.16 22.43 14.06
CA VAL A 137 9.86 21.04 14.42
C VAL A 137 8.60 20.56 13.70
N THR A 138 7.56 21.40 13.66
CA THR A 138 6.32 21.11 12.94
C THR A 138 6.55 21.03 11.42
N GLY A 139 7.34 21.94 10.86
CA GLY A 139 7.70 21.96 9.44
C GLY A 139 8.43 20.70 9.00
N TYR A 140 9.54 20.37 9.66
CA TYR A 140 10.31 19.15 9.36
C TYR A 140 9.46 17.89 9.53
N SER A 141 8.62 17.82 10.58
CA SER A 141 7.69 16.70 10.79
C SER A 141 6.61 16.58 9.68
N GLN A 142 6.20 17.69 9.07
CA GLN A 142 5.25 17.69 7.94
C GLN A 142 5.91 17.28 6.63
N CYS A 143 7.19 17.60 6.43
CA CYS A 143 8.00 17.19 5.29
C CYS A 143 8.55 15.76 5.40
N ASN A 144 8.21 15.02 6.47
CA ASN A 144 8.72 13.67 6.79
C ASN A 144 10.24 13.60 7.06
N GLU A 145 10.89 14.74 7.32
CA GLU A 145 12.28 14.84 7.78
C GLU A 145 12.32 14.67 9.30
N PHE A 146 12.04 13.44 9.74
CA PHE A 146 11.74 13.14 11.14
C PHE A 146 12.97 13.26 12.06
N GLU A 147 14.16 12.98 11.56
CA GLU A 147 15.40 13.04 12.35
C GLU A 147 15.71 14.49 12.76
N GLU A 148 15.65 15.41 11.80
CA GLU A 148 15.85 16.84 11.98
C GLU A 148 14.83 17.43 12.95
N ALA A 149 13.56 17.03 12.84
CA ALA A 149 12.50 17.44 13.74
C ALA A 149 12.81 17.04 15.20
N LEU A 150 13.29 15.81 15.42
CA LEU A 150 13.66 15.32 16.75
C LEU A 150 14.94 15.95 17.28
N VAL A 151 15.93 16.22 16.44
CA VAL A 151 17.15 16.94 16.82
C VAL A 151 16.80 18.34 17.31
N LEU A 152 15.93 19.07 16.61
CA LEU A 152 15.49 20.41 17.00
C LEU A 152 14.63 20.39 18.27
N TYR A 153 13.78 19.37 18.44
CA TYR A 153 13.04 19.17 19.69
C TYR A 153 13.99 18.99 20.88
N LEU A 154 15.02 18.13 20.74
CA LEU A 154 16.00 17.93 21.80
C LEU A 154 16.81 19.20 22.09
N ASP A 155 17.15 19.98 21.06
CA ASP A 155 17.83 21.27 21.21
C ASP A 155 16.96 22.27 21.98
N MET A 156 15.67 22.38 21.63
CA MET A 156 14.69 23.21 22.32
C MET A 156 14.64 22.90 23.83
N VAL A 157 14.54 21.61 24.18
CA VAL A 157 14.51 21.16 25.59
C VAL A 157 15.83 21.46 26.31
N ARG A 158 16.98 21.27 25.64
CA ARG A 158 18.31 21.59 26.20
C ARG A 158 18.51 23.08 26.47
N MET A 159 17.91 23.93 25.64
CA MET A 159 17.91 25.38 25.80
C MET A 159 16.95 25.86 26.89
N GLY A 160 16.20 24.95 27.53
CA GLY A 160 15.28 25.25 28.63
C GLY A 160 13.91 25.74 28.18
N PHE A 161 13.59 25.69 26.88
CA PHE A 161 12.27 26.03 26.39
C PHE A 161 11.28 24.88 26.66
N GLN A 162 10.10 25.24 27.16
CA GLN A 162 9.04 24.26 27.43
C GLN A 162 8.29 23.92 26.13
N PRO A 163 8.21 22.64 25.72
CA PRO A 163 7.40 22.24 24.59
C PRO A 163 5.90 22.47 24.86
N ASN A 164 5.18 22.89 23.83
CA ASN A 164 3.71 23.00 23.86
C ASN A 164 3.03 21.81 23.16
N GLU A 165 1.70 21.77 23.13
CA GLU A 165 0.94 20.66 22.54
C GLU A 165 1.29 20.41 21.05
N PHE A 166 1.57 21.47 20.29
CA PHE A 166 1.96 21.37 18.87
C PHE A 166 3.37 20.79 18.69
N THR A 167 4.29 21.17 19.58
CA THR A 167 5.65 20.63 19.61
C THR A 167 5.62 19.15 19.95
N PHE A 168 4.87 18.76 21.00
CA PHE A 168 4.73 17.36 21.36
C PHE A 168 4.06 16.54 20.26
N GLY A 169 2.98 17.03 19.66
CA GLY A 169 2.32 16.36 18.53
C GLY A 169 3.28 16.09 17.36
N SER A 170 4.08 17.09 16.98
CA SER A 170 5.05 16.97 15.88
C SER A 170 6.25 16.08 16.24
N ALA A 171 6.75 16.17 17.48
CA ALA A 171 7.84 15.32 17.96
C ALA A 171 7.40 13.84 18.05
N LEU A 172 6.21 13.58 18.58
CA LEU A 172 5.63 12.22 18.64
C LEU A 172 5.36 11.64 17.26
N LYS A 173 4.81 12.43 16.33
CA LYS A 173 4.66 12.04 14.93
C LYS A 173 6.00 11.63 14.32
N SER A 174 7.05 12.40 14.60
CA SER A 174 8.40 12.13 14.07
C SER A 174 9.03 10.89 14.68
N ALA A 175 8.89 10.68 15.99
CA ALA A 175 9.32 9.45 16.66
C ALA A 175 8.58 8.21 16.13
N GLY A 176 7.27 8.31 15.90
CA GLY A 176 6.47 7.26 15.27
C GLY A 176 6.86 7.02 13.81
N GLY A 177 7.15 8.07 13.05
CA GLY A 177 7.65 7.98 11.67
C GLY A 177 8.98 7.21 11.57
N MET A 178 9.88 7.43 12.52
CA MET A 178 11.15 6.69 12.64
C MET A 178 10.99 5.31 13.31
N GLN A 179 9.78 4.97 13.81
CA GLN A 179 9.51 3.77 14.60
C GLN A 179 10.46 3.61 15.81
N SER A 180 10.85 4.72 16.44
CA SER A 180 11.79 4.73 17.56
C SER A 180 11.07 4.69 18.90
N ASP A 181 10.92 3.50 19.48
CA ASP A 181 10.29 3.31 20.80
C ASP A 181 11.04 4.04 21.91
N VAL A 182 12.38 4.10 21.84
CA VAL A 182 13.21 4.80 22.85
C VAL A 182 12.91 6.30 22.86
N MET A 183 12.90 6.94 21.67
CA MET A 183 12.59 8.36 21.55
C MET A 183 11.14 8.63 21.91
N GLY A 184 10.21 7.79 21.44
CA GLY A 184 8.79 7.89 21.74
C GLY A 184 8.49 7.86 23.24
N LYS A 185 9.07 6.90 23.99
CA LYS A 185 8.96 6.82 25.45
C LYS A 185 9.57 8.04 26.15
N GLY A 186 10.71 8.53 25.67
CA GLY A 186 11.36 9.72 26.21
C GLY A 186 10.47 10.96 26.08
N ILE A 187 9.87 11.16 24.90
CA ILE A 187 8.94 12.26 24.64
C ILE A 187 7.67 12.09 25.47
N HIS A 188 7.09 10.89 25.54
CA HIS A 188 5.93 10.60 26.40
C HIS A 188 6.21 10.96 27.87
N GLY A 189 7.35 10.55 28.43
CA GLY A 189 7.75 10.95 29.77
C GLY A 189 7.90 12.47 29.93
N SER A 190 8.32 13.18 28.87
CA SER A 190 8.36 14.65 28.84
C SER A 190 6.95 15.26 28.83
N CYS A 191 6.00 14.69 28.07
CA CYS A 191 4.60 15.15 28.06
C CYS A 191 4.00 15.10 29.47
N MET A 192 4.21 13.99 30.19
CA MET A 192 3.71 13.80 31.55
C MET A 192 4.34 14.80 32.54
N LYS A 193 5.66 15.06 32.41
CA LYS A 193 6.35 16.05 33.26
C LYS A 193 5.89 17.49 33.00
N SER A 194 5.48 17.78 31.78
CA SER A 194 5.03 19.11 31.36
C SER A 194 3.52 19.34 31.54
N GLY A 195 2.78 18.39 32.14
CA GLY A 195 1.36 18.56 32.45
C GLY A 195 0.39 18.32 31.29
N TYR A 196 0.80 17.55 30.26
CA TYR A 196 -0.02 17.28 29.07
C TYR A 196 -0.71 15.91 29.10
N GLU A 197 -0.79 15.25 30.25
CA GLU A 197 -1.39 13.91 30.43
C GLU A 197 -2.87 13.85 30.02
N ASP A 198 -3.63 14.93 30.24
CA ASP A 198 -5.05 15.02 29.92
C ASP A 198 -5.34 15.68 28.57
N ASN A 199 -4.30 16.13 27.86
CA ASN A 199 -4.48 16.85 26.59
C ASN A 199 -4.83 15.85 25.46
N VAL A 200 -6.05 15.94 24.92
CA VAL A 200 -6.55 15.02 23.90
C VAL A 200 -5.72 15.02 22.60
N TYR A 201 -5.11 16.14 22.22
CA TYR A 201 -4.28 16.22 21.01
C TYR A 201 -2.95 15.51 21.21
N VAL A 202 -2.29 15.72 22.36
CA VAL A 202 -1.06 15.01 22.74
C VAL A 202 -1.35 13.52 22.93
N GLY A 203 -2.46 13.18 23.60
CA GLY A 203 -2.94 11.81 23.77
C GLY A 203 -3.17 11.10 22.43
N SER A 204 -3.81 11.75 21.45
CA SER A 204 -3.99 11.22 20.10
C SER A 204 -2.67 10.96 19.39
N ALA A 205 -1.70 11.88 19.53
CA ALA A 205 -0.35 11.71 18.97
C ALA A 205 0.44 10.59 19.65
N LEU A 206 0.25 10.37 20.96
CA LEU A 206 0.83 9.24 21.69
C LEU A 206 0.28 7.90 21.19
N VAL A 207 -1.04 7.81 20.97
CA VAL A 207 -1.68 6.62 20.39
C VAL A 207 -1.08 6.30 19.01
N ASP A 208 -0.98 7.29 18.10
CA ASP A 208 -0.38 7.09 16.77
C ASP A 208 1.12 6.71 16.85
N MET A 209 1.87 7.31 17.77
CA MET A 209 3.29 7.00 17.96
C MET A 209 3.49 5.55 18.41
N TYR A 210 2.80 5.11 19.47
CA TYR A 210 2.90 3.73 19.96
C TYR A 210 2.41 2.73 18.91
N ALA A 211 1.34 3.06 18.19
CA ALA A 211 0.84 2.26 17.08
C ALA A 211 1.89 2.07 15.97
N ARG A 212 2.57 3.14 15.55
CA ARG A 212 3.63 3.05 14.51
C ARG A 212 4.85 2.26 14.99
N CYS A 213 5.12 2.25 16.29
CA CYS A 213 6.15 1.42 16.92
C CYS A 213 5.72 -0.04 17.14
N LYS A 214 4.58 -0.49 16.57
CA LYS A 214 4.03 -1.85 16.71
C LYS A 214 3.74 -2.25 18.16
N ARG A 215 3.33 -1.30 19.00
CA ARG A 215 2.95 -1.50 20.40
C ARG A 215 1.47 -1.16 20.59
N LEU A 216 0.61 -2.00 20.03
CA LEU A 216 -0.84 -1.74 20.00
C LEU A 216 -1.46 -1.79 21.40
N GLU A 217 -0.97 -2.66 22.27
CA GLU A 217 -1.45 -2.78 23.65
C GLU A 217 -1.20 -1.47 24.41
N ASP A 218 0.01 -0.90 24.29
CA ASP A 218 0.33 0.39 24.88
C ASP A 218 -0.51 1.51 24.28
N ALA A 219 -0.70 1.51 22.95
CA ALA A 219 -1.57 2.47 22.28
C ALA A 219 -3.01 2.41 22.80
N LYS A 220 -3.54 1.20 23.05
CA LYS A 220 -4.87 0.97 23.62
C LYS A 220 -4.94 1.43 25.08
N VAL A 221 -3.93 1.15 25.90
CA VAL A 221 -3.85 1.63 27.29
C VAL A 221 -3.88 3.16 27.35
N ILE A 222 -3.09 3.84 26.51
CA ILE A 222 -3.10 5.31 26.44
C ILE A 222 -4.48 5.81 26.00
N PHE A 223 -5.07 5.21 24.98
CA PHE A 223 -6.39 5.58 24.49
C PHE A 223 -7.47 5.43 25.57
N ASP A 224 -7.50 4.30 26.28
CA ASP A 224 -8.48 4.03 27.33
C ASP A 224 -8.33 5.01 28.50
N GLY A 225 -7.09 5.37 28.84
CA GLY A 225 -6.77 6.37 29.86
C GLY A 225 -7.15 7.82 29.52
N LEU A 226 -7.47 8.14 28.27
CA LEU A 226 -7.90 9.50 27.89
C LEU A 226 -9.25 9.85 28.54
N LYS A 227 -9.26 10.90 29.39
CA LYS A 227 -10.48 11.46 30.02
C LYS A 227 -11.50 11.94 28.99
N THR A 228 -11.02 12.56 27.90
CA THR A 228 -11.83 12.96 26.76
C THR A 228 -11.25 12.33 25.50
N LYS A 229 -12.12 11.80 24.64
CA LYS A 229 -11.76 11.20 23.35
C LYS A 229 -12.33 12.09 22.25
N ASN A 230 -11.66 12.16 21.11
CA ASN A 230 -12.13 12.89 19.94
C ASN A 230 -12.04 11.98 18.70
N GLU A 231 -12.52 12.47 17.55
CA GLU A 231 -12.46 11.72 16.29
C GLU A 231 -11.03 11.34 15.91
N VAL A 232 -10.04 12.18 16.24
CA VAL A 232 -8.62 11.95 15.92
C VAL A 232 -8.07 10.76 16.70
N SER A 233 -8.35 10.66 18.02
CA SER A 233 -7.88 9.54 18.83
C SER A 233 -8.52 8.21 18.41
N TRP A 234 -9.82 8.22 18.09
CA TRP A 234 -10.50 7.04 17.53
C TRP A 234 -9.91 6.61 16.19
N ASN A 235 -9.71 7.56 15.27
CA ASN A 235 -9.13 7.29 13.96
C ASN A 235 -7.70 6.77 14.05
N ALA A 236 -6.88 7.31 14.96
CA ALA A 236 -5.52 6.83 15.19
C ALA A 236 -5.51 5.37 15.64
N LEU A 237 -6.39 5.00 16.60
CA LEU A 237 -6.50 3.63 17.09
C LEU A 237 -7.05 2.68 16.01
N ILE A 238 -8.14 3.06 15.33
CA ILE A 238 -8.75 2.25 14.26
C ILE A 238 -7.74 2.01 13.13
N ALA A 239 -7.01 3.05 12.69
CA ALA A 239 -5.99 2.93 11.65
C ALA A 239 -4.76 2.11 12.12
N ALA A 240 -4.48 2.07 13.42
CA ALA A 240 -3.44 1.22 13.99
C ALA A 240 -3.82 -0.26 13.87
N TYR A 241 -4.99 -0.64 14.39
CA TYR A 241 -5.49 -2.01 14.31
C TYR A 241 -5.71 -2.46 12.85
N ALA A 242 -6.14 -1.56 11.97
CA ALA A 242 -6.29 -1.85 10.54
C ALA A 242 -4.96 -2.21 9.85
N ARG A 243 -3.85 -1.56 10.24
CA ARG A 243 -2.52 -1.83 9.66
C ARG A 243 -1.90 -3.13 10.16
N ASP A 244 -2.22 -3.54 11.38
CA ASP A 244 -1.64 -4.74 11.99
C ASP A 244 -2.35 -6.05 11.55
N GLY A 245 -3.44 -5.94 10.78
CA GLY A 245 -4.20 -7.10 10.29
C GLY A 245 -5.28 -7.61 11.26
N GLU A 246 -5.43 -6.96 12.41
CA GLU A 246 -6.41 -7.24 13.47
C GLU A 246 -7.83 -6.74 13.09
N GLY A 247 -8.31 -7.11 11.90
CA GLY A 247 -9.56 -6.58 11.35
C GLY A 247 -10.82 -6.90 12.17
N HIS A 248 -10.80 -7.92 13.03
CA HIS A 248 -11.91 -8.19 13.95
C HIS A 248 -12.01 -7.10 15.04
N ASN A 249 -10.87 -6.66 15.58
CA ASN A 249 -10.81 -5.58 16.56
C ASN A 249 -11.24 -4.24 15.96
N VAL A 250 -10.95 -4.02 14.68
CA VAL A 250 -11.34 -2.79 13.94
C VAL A 250 -12.86 -2.58 13.93
N VAL A 251 -13.65 -3.64 13.68
CA VAL A 251 -15.12 -3.55 13.65
C VAL A 251 -15.72 -3.36 15.05
N SER A 252 -15.09 -3.96 16.08
CA SER A 252 -15.47 -3.73 17.48
C SER A 252 -15.23 -2.26 17.88
N LEU A 253 -14.04 -1.73 17.57
CA LEU A 253 -13.70 -0.33 17.84
C LEU A 253 -14.61 0.65 17.10
N PHE A 254 -15.01 0.34 15.87
CA PHE A 254 -16.01 1.13 15.15
C PHE A 254 -17.36 1.16 15.87
N SER A 255 -17.81 0.01 16.37
CA SER A 255 -19.06 -0.09 17.12
C SER A 255 -18.99 0.68 18.45
N GLU A 256 -17.84 0.62 19.13
CA GLU A 256 -17.56 1.40 20.34
C GLU A 256 -17.55 2.91 20.08
N MET A 257 -16.89 3.35 19.00
CA MET A 257 -16.85 4.76 18.58
C MET A 257 -18.28 5.31 18.40
N LYS A 258 -19.13 4.56 17.68
CA LYS A 258 -20.53 4.94 17.45
C LYS A 258 -21.35 4.95 18.74
N ARG A 259 -21.20 3.95 19.60
CA ARG A 259 -21.87 3.91 20.91
C ARG A 259 -21.43 5.05 21.82
N GLY A 260 -20.20 5.53 21.65
CA GLY A 260 -19.67 6.72 22.31
C GLY A 260 -20.20 8.04 21.75
N GLY A 261 -21.08 8.02 20.74
CA GLY A 261 -21.67 9.22 20.15
C GLY A 261 -20.76 9.96 19.16
N PHE A 262 -19.71 9.30 18.65
CA PHE A 262 -18.83 9.87 17.63
C PHE A 262 -19.26 9.42 16.24
N ASP A 263 -19.41 10.37 15.33
CA ASP A 263 -19.75 10.09 13.95
C ASP A 263 -18.50 9.67 13.14
N PRO A 264 -18.57 8.56 12.38
CA PRO A 264 -17.46 8.15 11.54
C PRO A 264 -17.16 9.17 10.43
N THR A 265 -15.87 9.39 10.18
CA THR A 265 -15.37 10.27 9.11
C THR A 265 -14.97 9.47 7.87
N HIS A 266 -14.64 10.13 6.76
CA HIS A 266 -14.05 9.46 5.59
C HIS A 266 -12.77 8.66 5.93
N PHE A 267 -11.97 9.13 6.89
CA PHE A 267 -10.77 8.44 7.35
C PHE A 267 -11.11 7.18 8.16
N THR A 268 -12.15 7.25 8.99
CA THR A 268 -12.67 6.11 9.74
C THR A 268 -13.11 5.01 8.78
N TYR A 269 -13.99 5.34 7.82
CA TYR A 269 -14.49 4.38 6.83
C TYR A 269 -13.35 3.80 5.98
N SER A 270 -12.42 4.63 5.51
CA SER A 270 -11.29 4.17 4.70
C SER A 270 -10.39 3.18 5.45
N SER A 271 -10.12 3.44 6.73
CA SER A 271 -9.31 2.53 7.57
C SER A 271 -10.00 1.18 7.77
N ILE A 272 -11.32 1.20 8.00
CA ILE A 272 -12.10 -0.03 8.19
C ILE A 272 -12.20 -0.82 6.88
N PHE A 273 -12.46 -0.15 5.76
CA PHE A 273 -12.48 -0.81 4.44
C PHE A 273 -11.13 -1.43 4.10
N ALA A 274 -10.01 -0.77 4.40
CA ALA A 274 -8.68 -1.33 4.22
C ALA A 274 -8.47 -2.60 5.07
N ALA A 275 -8.90 -2.59 6.34
CA ALA A 275 -8.85 -3.78 7.20
C ALA A 275 -9.72 -4.94 6.64
N CYS A 276 -10.94 -4.63 6.20
CA CYS A 276 -11.83 -5.59 5.57
C CYS A 276 -11.26 -6.13 4.26
N ALA A 277 -10.55 -5.31 3.48
CA ALA A 277 -9.92 -5.70 2.22
C ALA A 277 -8.79 -6.71 2.43
N THR A 278 -7.92 -6.47 3.43
CA THR A 278 -6.84 -7.37 3.83
C THR A 278 -7.39 -8.71 4.30
N ASN A 279 -8.40 -8.69 5.17
CA ASN A 279 -8.99 -9.90 5.72
C ASN A 279 -9.98 -10.57 4.76
N GLY A 280 -10.34 -9.90 3.65
CA GLY A 280 -11.39 -10.32 2.72
C GLY A 280 -12.76 -10.49 3.39
N ALA A 281 -13.04 -9.66 4.39
CA ALA A 281 -14.20 -9.71 5.27
C ALA A 281 -15.40 -9.00 4.60
N SER A 282 -16.09 -9.72 3.71
CA SER A 282 -17.13 -9.16 2.82
C SER A 282 -18.36 -8.63 3.58
N GLU A 283 -18.82 -9.36 4.60
CA GLU A 283 -20.06 -9.03 5.30
C GLU A 283 -19.91 -7.81 6.21
N GLN A 284 -18.81 -7.74 6.96
CA GLN A 284 -18.46 -6.60 7.79
C GLN A 284 -18.24 -5.36 6.92
N GLY A 285 -17.56 -5.52 5.78
CA GLY A 285 -17.40 -4.45 4.79
C GLY A 285 -18.75 -3.91 4.27
N LYS A 286 -19.72 -4.80 3.99
CA LYS A 286 -21.09 -4.40 3.60
C LYS A 286 -21.83 -3.67 4.72
N TRP A 287 -21.72 -4.11 5.97
CA TRP A 287 -22.36 -3.45 7.11
C TRP A 287 -21.85 -2.01 7.28
N VAL A 288 -20.53 -1.83 7.22
CA VAL A 288 -19.88 -0.52 7.33
C VAL A 288 -20.22 0.36 6.13
N HIS A 289 -20.31 -0.21 4.92
CA HIS A 289 -20.76 0.54 3.74
C HIS A 289 -22.23 0.97 3.86
N ALA A 290 -23.12 0.08 4.33
CA ALA A 290 -24.53 0.42 4.57
C ALA A 290 -24.66 1.54 5.63
N ASP A 291 -23.81 1.52 6.66
CA ASP A 291 -23.74 2.58 7.65
C ASP A 291 -23.34 3.93 7.04
N MET A 292 -22.29 3.96 6.23
CA MET A 292 -21.83 5.16 5.51
C MET A 292 -22.92 5.75 4.61
N VAL A 293 -23.70 4.90 3.94
CA VAL A 293 -24.83 5.35 3.11
C VAL A 293 -25.93 5.95 3.98
N LYS A 294 -26.26 5.33 5.13
CA LYS A 294 -27.28 5.83 6.06
C LYS A 294 -26.88 7.14 6.75
N SER A 295 -25.60 7.34 7.02
CA SER A 295 -25.09 8.59 7.62
C SER A 295 -25.10 9.76 6.63
N GLY A 296 -25.42 9.54 5.35
CA GLY A 296 -25.39 10.58 4.32
C GLY A 296 -23.97 11.02 3.94
N THR A 297 -22.95 10.28 4.36
CA THR A 297 -21.56 10.58 4.04
C THR A 297 -21.31 10.41 2.54
N LYS A 298 -20.86 11.48 1.87
CA LYS A 298 -20.66 11.48 0.41
C LYS A 298 -19.50 10.57 0.02
N LEU A 299 -19.66 9.81 -1.06
CA LEU A 299 -18.59 8.97 -1.57
C LEU A 299 -17.57 9.82 -2.37
N VAL A 300 -16.56 10.35 -1.68
CA VAL A 300 -15.41 11.04 -2.31
C VAL A 300 -14.39 10.02 -2.82
N ALA A 301 -13.53 10.43 -3.78
CA ALA A 301 -12.58 9.53 -4.44
C ALA A 301 -11.72 8.71 -3.45
N PHE A 302 -11.20 9.35 -2.40
CA PHE A 302 -10.38 8.69 -1.38
C PHE A 302 -11.05 7.49 -0.70
N VAL A 303 -12.23 7.68 -0.11
CA VAL A 303 -12.99 6.58 0.53
C VAL A 303 -13.61 5.63 -0.51
N GLY A 304 -13.92 6.15 -1.70
CA GLY A 304 -14.39 5.36 -2.83
C GLY A 304 -13.38 4.33 -3.32
N ASN A 305 -12.12 4.72 -3.41
CA ASN A 305 -11.03 3.85 -3.83
C ASN A 305 -10.77 2.72 -2.82
N THR A 306 -10.82 3.03 -1.51
CA THR A 306 -10.66 2.01 -0.45
C THR A 306 -11.86 1.06 -0.39
N LEU A 307 -13.08 1.57 -0.59
CA LEU A 307 -14.28 0.74 -0.69
C LEU A 307 -14.25 -0.17 -1.93
N LEU A 308 -13.77 0.34 -3.06
CA LEU A 308 -13.59 -0.43 -4.29
C LEU A 308 -12.57 -1.55 -4.09
N ASP A 309 -11.40 -1.26 -3.50
CA ASP A 309 -10.38 -2.27 -3.17
C ASP A 309 -10.93 -3.33 -2.22
N MET A 310 -11.73 -2.93 -1.22
CA MET A 310 -12.41 -3.85 -0.31
C MET A 310 -13.32 -4.82 -1.06
N TYR A 311 -14.23 -4.33 -1.90
CA TYR A 311 -15.12 -5.22 -2.66
C TYR A 311 -14.35 -6.11 -3.65
N GLY A 312 -13.31 -5.59 -4.29
CA GLY A 312 -12.44 -6.37 -5.17
C GLY A 312 -11.77 -7.52 -4.42
N LYS A 313 -11.11 -7.25 -3.30
CA LYS A 313 -10.41 -8.26 -2.48
C LYS A 313 -11.33 -9.17 -1.66
N ALA A 314 -12.56 -8.75 -1.42
CA ALA A 314 -13.62 -9.58 -0.83
C ALA A 314 -14.25 -10.54 -1.86
N GLY A 315 -13.86 -10.44 -3.14
CA GLY A 315 -14.35 -11.30 -4.20
C GLY A 315 -15.73 -10.90 -4.74
N ASN A 316 -16.12 -9.63 -4.61
CA ASN A 316 -17.41 -9.11 -5.05
C ASN A 316 -17.23 -8.02 -6.12
N ILE A 317 -16.89 -8.45 -7.34
CA ILE A 317 -16.50 -7.58 -8.44
C ILE A 317 -17.64 -6.70 -8.95
N ASP A 318 -18.88 -7.16 -8.84
CA ASP A 318 -20.04 -6.41 -9.31
C ASP A 318 -20.37 -5.26 -8.35
N ASP A 319 -20.20 -5.44 -7.04
CA ASP A 319 -20.24 -4.35 -6.08
C ASP A 319 -19.08 -3.37 -6.28
N ALA A 320 -17.86 -3.86 -6.53
CA ALA A 320 -16.71 -3.01 -6.85
C ALA A 320 -16.99 -2.12 -8.09
N LYS A 321 -17.58 -2.71 -9.15
CA LYS A 321 -17.96 -1.95 -10.35
C LYS A 321 -19.05 -0.92 -10.06
N ARG A 322 -20.06 -1.26 -9.26
CA ARG A 322 -21.11 -0.32 -8.84
C ARG A 322 -20.54 0.87 -8.05
N VAL A 323 -19.56 0.63 -7.18
CA VAL A 323 -18.84 1.68 -6.46
C VAL A 323 -18.07 2.56 -7.44
N PHE A 324 -17.28 1.96 -8.33
CA PHE A 324 -16.54 2.67 -9.36
C PHE A 324 -17.44 3.60 -10.20
N ASP A 325 -18.58 3.09 -10.67
CA ASP A 325 -19.51 3.87 -11.51
C ASP A 325 -20.09 5.07 -10.76
N ARG A 326 -20.38 4.91 -9.47
CA ARG A 326 -20.93 5.95 -8.60
C ARG A 326 -19.91 7.00 -8.13
N LEU A 327 -18.62 6.82 -8.38
CA LEU A 327 -17.62 7.84 -8.06
C LEU A 327 -17.84 9.09 -8.89
N VAL A 328 -18.10 10.21 -8.21
CA VAL A 328 -18.33 11.54 -8.80
C VAL A 328 -17.11 12.01 -9.59
N LYS A 329 -15.92 11.84 -9.03
CA LYS A 329 -14.64 12.12 -9.68
C LYS A 329 -13.76 10.88 -9.58
N LYS A 330 -13.41 10.31 -10.72
CA LYS A 330 -12.48 9.19 -10.84
C LYS A 330 -11.08 9.74 -11.06
N ASP A 331 -10.13 9.28 -10.26
CA ASP A 331 -8.71 9.56 -10.45
C ASP A 331 -7.98 8.33 -10.97
N VAL A 332 -6.69 8.46 -11.29
CA VAL A 332 -5.85 7.35 -11.78
C VAL A 332 -5.90 6.15 -10.83
N VAL A 333 -6.00 6.39 -9.52
CA VAL A 333 -6.10 5.33 -8.50
C VAL A 333 -7.41 4.57 -8.67
N SER A 334 -8.56 5.25 -8.84
CA SER A 334 -9.86 4.60 -9.09
C SER A 334 -9.80 3.64 -10.29
N TRP A 335 -9.20 4.09 -11.40
CA TRP A 335 -9.07 3.29 -12.62
C TRP A 335 -8.17 2.07 -12.41
N ASN A 336 -7.00 2.28 -11.80
CA ASN A 336 -6.02 1.22 -11.54
C ASN A 336 -6.55 0.16 -10.56
N SER A 337 -7.30 0.56 -9.52
CA SER A 337 -7.93 -0.37 -8.59
C SER A 337 -8.96 -1.26 -9.30
N MET A 338 -9.77 -0.70 -10.20
CA MET A 338 -10.76 -1.49 -10.95
C MET A 338 -10.10 -2.40 -12.00
N LEU A 339 -9.06 -1.93 -12.70
CA LEU A 339 -8.26 -2.74 -13.62
C LEU A 339 -7.62 -3.94 -12.90
N THR A 340 -7.03 -3.70 -11.73
CA THR A 340 -6.44 -4.74 -10.87
C THR A 340 -7.49 -5.76 -10.45
N ALA A 341 -8.66 -5.30 -10.01
CA ALA A 341 -9.76 -6.18 -9.63
C ALA A 341 -10.21 -7.06 -10.81
N TYR A 342 -10.37 -6.51 -12.01
CA TYR A 342 -10.68 -7.32 -13.19
C TYR A 342 -9.57 -8.33 -13.55
N ALA A 343 -8.30 -7.94 -13.44
CA ALA A 343 -7.16 -8.85 -13.67
C ALA A 343 -7.15 -10.02 -12.68
N GLN A 344 -7.38 -9.74 -11.39
CA GLN A 344 -7.44 -10.75 -10.33
C GLN A 344 -8.68 -11.64 -10.44
N HIS A 345 -9.77 -11.17 -11.06
CA HIS A 345 -10.97 -11.98 -11.28
C HIS A 345 -10.98 -12.77 -12.60
N GLY A 346 -9.89 -12.72 -13.38
CA GLY A 346 -9.80 -13.38 -14.69
C GLY A 346 -10.65 -12.71 -15.77
N LEU A 347 -11.11 -11.48 -15.54
CA LEU A 347 -11.99 -10.73 -16.45
C LEU A 347 -11.17 -9.86 -17.42
N GLY A 348 -10.17 -10.46 -18.08
CA GLY A 348 -9.18 -9.72 -18.89
C GLY A 348 -9.79 -8.87 -20.01
N HIS A 349 -10.83 -9.35 -20.69
CA HIS A 349 -11.52 -8.56 -21.70
C HIS A 349 -12.18 -7.29 -21.14
N LYS A 350 -12.76 -7.35 -19.93
CA LYS A 350 -13.34 -6.18 -19.26
C LYS A 350 -12.24 -5.21 -18.83
N ALA A 351 -11.10 -5.72 -18.36
CA ALA A 351 -9.93 -4.90 -18.03
C ALA A 351 -9.41 -4.14 -19.26
N VAL A 352 -9.26 -4.83 -20.39
CA VAL A 352 -8.85 -4.22 -21.66
C VAL A 352 -9.82 -3.12 -22.10
N HIS A 353 -11.13 -3.38 -22.05
CA HIS A 353 -12.13 -2.36 -22.38
C HIS A 353 -12.00 -1.13 -21.47
N LEU A 354 -11.89 -1.34 -20.16
CA LEU A 354 -11.75 -0.28 -19.18
C LEU A 354 -10.45 0.53 -19.38
N PHE A 355 -9.35 -0.13 -19.78
CA PHE A 355 -8.09 0.55 -20.09
C PHE A 355 -8.23 1.46 -21.32
N GLU A 356 -8.94 1.01 -22.36
CA GLU A 356 -9.22 1.85 -23.54
C GLU A 356 -10.12 3.04 -23.21
N GLU A 357 -11.05 2.90 -22.26
CA GLU A 357 -11.80 4.04 -21.72
C GLU A 357 -10.89 5.01 -20.97
N MET A 358 -10.01 4.51 -20.09
CA MET A 358 -9.04 5.31 -19.34
C MET A 358 -8.15 6.13 -20.27
N ARG A 359 -7.69 5.55 -21.38
CA ARG A 359 -6.86 6.24 -22.39
C ARG A 359 -7.54 7.46 -23.02
N ARG A 360 -8.87 7.50 -23.04
CA ARG A 360 -9.64 8.64 -23.57
C ARG A 360 -9.87 9.74 -22.52
N THR A 361 -9.45 9.52 -21.27
CA THR A 361 -9.57 10.51 -20.20
C THR A 361 -8.36 11.44 -20.15
N ALA A 362 -8.53 12.62 -19.54
CA ALA A 362 -7.48 13.63 -19.43
C ALA A 362 -6.26 13.20 -18.58
N PHE A 363 -6.38 12.15 -17.74
CA PHE A 363 -5.30 11.73 -16.85
C PHE A 363 -4.27 10.83 -17.53
N GLY A 364 -4.64 10.15 -18.62
CA GLY A 364 -3.79 9.16 -19.30
C GLY A 364 -3.42 7.94 -18.43
N PRO A 365 -2.99 6.82 -19.03
CA PRO A 365 -2.45 5.69 -18.28
C PRO A 365 -1.06 6.02 -17.70
N ASN A 366 -0.79 5.54 -16.49
CA ASN A 366 0.54 5.59 -15.88
C ASN A 366 1.21 4.20 -15.86
N GLU A 367 2.41 4.13 -15.28
CA GLU A 367 3.19 2.89 -15.09
C GLU A 367 2.33 1.78 -14.46
N ILE A 368 1.64 2.07 -13.36
CA ILE A 368 0.73 1.11 -12.70
C ILE A 368 -0.43 0.69 -13.62
N SER A 369 -1.02 1.61 -14.40
CA SER A 369 -2.11 1.28 -15.33
C SER A 369 -1.69 0.24 -16.37
N PHE A 370 -0.47 0.37 -16.90
CA PHE A 370 0.10 -0.59 -17.86
C PHE A 370 0.35 -1.94 -17.20
N LEU A 371 0.90 -1.97 -15.99
CA LEU A 371 1.06 -3.22 -15.24
C LEU A 371 -0.28 -3.93 -15.04
N CYS A 372 -1.35 -3.21 -14.69
CA CYS A 372 -2.67 -3.79 -14.49
C CYS A 372 -3.24 -4.43 -15.77
N VAL A 373 -3.16 -3.74 -16.92
CA VAL A 373 -3.68 -4.29 -18.19
C VAL A 373 -2.82 -5.44 -18.71
N LEU A 374 -1.50 -5.39 -18.54
CA LEU A 374 -0.59 -6.49 -18.88
C LEU A 374 -0.89 -7.72 -18.03
N SER A 375 -1.10 -7.54 -16.72
CA SER A 375 -1.46 -8.64 -15.81
C SER A 375 -2.80 -9.26 -16.20
N ALA A 376 -3.77 -8.42 -16.57
CA ALA A 376 -5.06 -8.89 -17.07
C ALA A 376 -4.93 -9.68 -18.38
N CYS A 377 -4.05 -9.26 -19.29
CA CYS A 377 -3.76 -9.99 -20.52
C CYS A 377 -3.06 -11.32 -20.24
N SER A 378 -2.09 -11.34 -19.32
CA SER A 378 -1.41 -12.57 -18.88
C SER A 378 -2.38 -13.58 -18.29
N HIS A 379 -3.29 -13.13 -17.42
CA HIS A 379 -4.25 -14.04 -16.77
C HIS A 379 -5.37 -14.52 -17.70
N ALA A 380 -5.68 -13.79 -18.77
CA ALA A 380 -6.73 -14.13 -19.72
C ALA A 380 -6.20 -14.73 -21.05
N GLY A 381 -4.87 -14.90 -21.18
CA GLY A 381 -4.25 -15.45 -22.39
C GLY A 381 -4.33 -14.54 -23.61
N LEU A 382 -4.42 -13.23 -23.41
CA LEU A 382 -4.53 -12.23 -24.49
C LEU A 382 -3.13 -11.81 -24.97
N LEU A 383 -2.36 -12.75 -25.53
CA LEU A 383 -0.96 -12.56 -25.93
C LEU A 383 -0.74 -11.32 -26.80
N ASP A 384 -1.46 -11.23 -27.91
CA ASP A 384 -1.25 -10.15 -28.89
C ASP A 384 -1.55 -8.78 -28.28
N LYS A 385 -2.61 -8.68 -27.48
CA LYS A 385 -2.97 -7.44 -26.78
C LYS A 385 -1.94 -7.07 -25.72
N GLY A 386 -1.45 -8.05 -24.95
CA GLY A 386 -0.43 -7.81 -23.94
C GLY A 386 0.87 -7.28 -24.55
N LEU A 387 1.34 -7.88 -25.65
CA LEU A 387 2.53 -7.39 -26.36
C LEU A 387 2.30 -6.00 -26.96
N TYR A 388 1.12 -5.77 -27.56
CA TYR A 388 0.73 -4.44 -28.07
C TYR A 388 0.77 -3.38 -26.97
N TYR A 389 0.24 -3.65 -25.77
CA TYR A 389 0.26 -2.67 -24.67
C TYR A 389 1.67 -2.41 -24.12
N PHE A 390 2.53 -3.43 -24.09
CA PHE A 390 3.93 -3.25 -23.70
C PHE A 390 4.69 -2.39 -24.72
N GLU A 391 4.46 -2.60 -26.01
CA GLU A 391 5.01 -1.77 -27.07
C GLU A 391 4.45 -0.33 -27.00
N LEU A 392 3.14 -0.18 -26.79
CA LEU A 392 2.49 1.12 -26.64
C LEU A 392 3.09 1.93 -25.48
N MET A 393 3.34 1.27 -24.34
CA MET A 393 3.99 1.88 -23.17
C MET A 393 5.37 2.43 -23.53
N THR A 394 6.19 1.65 -24.22
CA THR A 394 7.59 2.01 -24.53
C THR A 394 7.74 3.00 -25.69
N THR A 395 6.83 2.97 -26.66
CA THR A 395 6.95 3.76 -27.90
C THR A 395 6.18 5.08 -27.84
N VAL A 396 4.93 5.04 -27.38
CA VAL A 396 4.02 6.20 -27.37
C VAL A 396 4.11 6.96 -26.05
N TYR A 397 4.12 6.24 -24.93
CA TYR A 397 4.19 6.83 -23.58
C TYR A 397 5.63 6.90 -23.07
N LYS A 398 6.51 7.59 -23.81
CA LYS A 398 7.95 7.66 -23.51
C LYS A 398 8.32 8.15 -22.10
N SER A 399 7.41 8.86 -21.42
CA SER A 399 7.57 9.26 -20.02
C SER A 399 7.35 8.13 -19.01
N VAL A 400 6.81 6.99 -19.46
CA VAL A 400 6.52 5.82 -18.64
C VAL A 400 7.60 4.77 -18.88
N ILE A 401 8.51 4.63 -17.91
CA ILE A 401 9.64 3.70 -18.00
C ILE A 401 9.19 2.33 -17.47
N PRO A 402 9.35 1.24 -18.24
CA PRO A 402 9.06 -0.11 -17.75
C PRO A 402 9.94 -0.48 -16.57
N ASP A 403 9.31 -0.83 -15.46
CA ASP A 403 9.97 -1.38 -14.29
C ASP A 403 10.17 -2.91 -14.43
N ILE A 404 10.76 -3.53 -13.42
CA ILE A 404 10.96 -4.99 -13.39
C ILE A 404 9.64 -5.77 -13.44
N THR A 405 8.56 -5.27 -12.84
CA THR A 405 7.27 -5.97 -12.77
C THR A 405 6.57 -6.04 -14.12
N HIS A 406 6.76 -5.04 -14.98
CA HIS A 406 6.31 -5.08 -16.38
C HIS A 406 7.00 -6.22 -17.13
N TYR A 407 8.33 -6.35 -17.02
CA TYR A 407 9.07 -7.42 -17.67
C TYR A 407 8.68 -8.81 -17.16
N VAL A 408 8.52 -8.98 -15.84
CA VAL A 408 8.02 -10.22 -15.23
C VAL A 408 6.68 -10.62 -15.82
N THR A 409 5.76 -9.65 -15.94
CA THR A 409 4.40 -9.89 -16.48
C THR A 409 4.43 -10.30 -17.95
N VAL A 410 5.32 -9.74 -18.78
CA VAL A 410 5.48 -10.13 -20.19
C VAL A 410 6.10 -11.53 -20.32
N VAL A 411 7.08 -11.87 -19.46
CA VAL A 411 7.65 -13.22 -19.41
C VAL A 411 6.61 -14.24 -18.96
N ASP A 412 5.77 -13.91 -17.96
CA ASP A 412 4.63 -14.74 -17.55
C ASP A 412 3.61 -14.91 -18.68
N LEU A 413 3.28 -13.83 -19.41
CA LEU A 413 2.39 -13.86 -20.58
C LEU A 413 2.90 -14.80 -21.69
N LEU A 414 4.17 -14.65 -22.09
CA LEU A 414 4.82 -15.50 -23.11
C LEU A 414 4.93 -16.95 -22.62
N GLY A 415 5.29 -17.12 -21.35
CA GLY A 415 5.42 -18.41 -20.70
C GLY A 415 4.11 -19.19 -20.65
N ARG A 416 3.01 -18.56 -20.22
CA ARG A 416 1.67 -19.18 -20.22
C ARG A 416 1.18 -19.51 -21.63
N ALA A 417 1.52 -18.68 -22.62
CA ALA A 417 1.22 -18.95 -24.03
C ALA A 417 2.07 -20.07 -24.66
N GLY A 418 3.05 -20.63 -23.93
CA GLY A 418 3.92 -21.70 -24.43
C GLY A 418 5.06 -21.23 -25.32
N GLN A 419 5.25 -19.91 -25.47
CA GLN A 419 6.29 -19.33 -26.31
C GLN A 419 7.59 -19.15 -25.54
N LEU A 420 8.13 -20.26 -25.01
CA LEU A 420 9.31 -20.27 -24.14
C LEU A 420 10.54 -19.67 -24.82
N ASP A 421 10.78 -19.95 -26.10
CA ASP A 421 11.93 -19.39 -26.83
C ASP A 421 11.84 -17.86 -26.97
N ARG A 422 10.63 -17.35 -27.21
CA ARG A 422 10.39 -15.90 -27.24
C ARG A 422 10.56 -15.28 -25.85
N ALA A 423 10.16 -15.98 -24.79
CA ALA A 423 10.38 -15.53 -23.42
C ALA A 423 11.88 -15.40 -23.11
N VAL A 424 12.70 -16.40 -23.49
CA VAL A 424 14.16 -16.35 -23.33
C VAL A 424 14.78 -15.22 -24.17
N SER A 425 14.37 -15.08 -25.44
CA SER A 425 14.83 -13.98 -26.28
C SER A 425 14.40 -12.61 -25.76
N PHE A 426 13.27 -12.51 -25.06
CA PHE A 426 12.82 -11.27 -24.45
C PHE A 426 13.69 -10.92 -23.24
N ILE A 427 13.98 -11.90 -22.37
CA ILE A 427 14.87 -11.71 -21.21
C ILE A 427 16.25 -11.22 -21.63
N SER A 428 16.81 -11.75 -22.73
CA SER A 428 18.12 -11.31 -23.23
C SER A 428 18.14 -9.90 -23.81
N LYS A 429 16.98 -9.37 -24.24
CA LYS A 429 16.82 -8.02 -24.81
C LYS A 429 16.43 -6.96 -23.78
N MET A 430 16.25 -7.34 -22.51
CA MET A 430 15.85 -6.41 -21.46
C MET A 430 16.90 -5.32 -21.24
N THR A 431 16.44 -4.09 -20.98
CA THR A 431 17.30 -2.96 -20.63
C THR A 431 17.73 -2.97 -19.16
N ILE A 432 17.09 -3.80 -18.34
CA ILE A 432 17.34 -3.94 -16.90
C ILE A 432 17.85 -5.36 -16.61
N LYS A 433 18.77 -5.49 -15.63
CA LYS A 433 19.29 -6.80 -15.22
C LYS A 433 18.14 -7.71 -14.72
N PRO A 434 18.02 -8.95 -15.22
CA PRO A 434 16.99 -9.88 -14.78
C PRO A 434 17.09 -10.19 -13.28
N THR A 435 15.97 -10.09 -12.57
CA THR A 435 15.85 -10.45 -11.15
C THR A 435 15.35 -11.89 -10.97
N ALA A 436 15.41 -12.41 -9.73
CA ALA A 436 14.88 -13.73 -9.39
C ALA A 436 13.41 -13.90 -9.80
N ALA A 437 12.60 -12.84 -9.77
CA ALA A 437 11.18 -12.88 -10.14
C ALA A 437 10.95 -13.27 -11.61
N ILE A 438 11.82 -12.83 -12.53
CA ILE A 438 11.73 -13.15 -13.97
C ILE A 438 12.00 -14.63 -14.20
N TRP A 439 13.06 -15.13 -13.58
CA TRP A 439 13.43 -16.54 -13.69
C TRP A 439 12.41 -17.44 -12.99
N LYS A 440 11.78 -17.00 -11.88
CA LYS A 440 10.62 -17.68 -11.25
C LYS A 440 9.43 -17.78 -12.19
N ALA A 441 9.09 -16.70 -12.93
CA ALA A 441 8.03 -16.72 -13.93
C ALA A 441 8.34 -17.71 -15.06
N LEU A 442 9.57 -17.69 -15.59
CA LEU A 442 10.01 -18.64 -16.62
C LEU A 442 10.01 -20.09 -16.12
N LEU A 443 10.50 -20.35 -14.89
CA LEU A 443 10.48 -21.67 -14.25
C LEU A 443 9.05 -22.21 -14.10
N GLY A 444 8.11 -21.35 -13.70
CA GLY A 444 6.69 -21.67 -13.65
C GLY A 444 6.14 -22.11 -15.01
N ALA A 445 6.48 -21.37 -16.08
CA ALA A 445 6.09 -21.70 -17.44
C ALA A 445 6.73 -23.01 -17.95
N CYS A 446 8.00 -23.26 -17.63
CA CYS A 446 8.71 -24.50 -17.98
C CYS A 446 8.02 -25.73 -17.35
N ARG A 447 7.58 -25.61 -16.09
CA ARG A 447 6.77 -26.65 -15.45
C ARG A 447 5.44 -26.89 -16.19
N MET A 448 4.75 -25.82 -16.59
CA MET A 448 3.45 -25.92 -17.28
C MET A 448 3.58 -26.62 -18.63
N HIS A 449 4.61 -26.29 -19.40
CA HIS A 449 4.85 -26.83 -20.74
C HIS A 449 5.82 -28.01 -20.77
N LYS A 450 6.18 -28.56 -19.60
CA LYS A 450 7.05 -29.74 -19.43
C LYS A 450 8.43 -29.60 -20.11
N ASN A 451 8.97 -28.39 -20.17
CA ASN A 451 10.33 -28.16 -20.67
C ASN A 451 11.33 -28.28 -19.51
N MET A 452 11.96 -29.45 -19.38
CA MET A 452 12.89 -29.73 -18.27
C MET A 452 14.15 -28.87 -18.39
N ASP A 453 14.81 -28.87 -19.54
CA ASP A 453 16.14 -28.28 -19.70
C ASP A 453 16.12 -26.78 -19.40
N LEU A 454 15.13 -26.06 -19.94
CA LEU A 454 14.95 -24.64 -19.64
C LEU A 454 14.49 -24.41 -18.19
N GLY A 455 13.74 -25.35 -17.60
CA GLY A 455 13.34 -25.31 -16.20
C GLY A 455 14.55 -25.43 -15.26
N VAL A 456 15.51 -26.30 -15.55
CA VAL A 456 16.76 -26.43 -14.78
C VAL A 456 17.56 -25.13 -14.87
N TYR A 457 17.76 -24.61 -16.08
CA TYR A 457 18.47 -23.35 -16.31
C TYR A 457 17.83 -22.17 -15.56
N ALA A 458 16.50 -22.04 -15.62
CA ALA A 458 15.79 -20.99 -14.91
C ALA A 458 15.93 -21.13 -13.39
N ALA A 459 15.87 -22.35 -12.84
CA ALA A 459 16.01 -22.58 -11.41
C ALA A 459 17.43 -22.25 -10.90
N GLU A 460 18.48 -22.62 -11.64
CA GLU A 460 19.86 -22.27 -11.31
C GLU A 460 20.05 -20.75 -11.20
N ARG A 461 19.49 -19.99 -12.15
CA ARG A 461 19.51 -18.51 -12.10
C ARG A 461 18.76 -17.95 -10.90
N VAL A 462 17.68 -18.59 -10.45
CA VAL A 462 17.00 -18.17 -9.22
C VAL A 462 17.87 -18.45 -8.00
N PHE A 463 18.51 -19.61 -7.91
CA PHE A 463 19.37 -19.96 -6.77
C PHE A 463 20.59 -19.06 -6.66
N GLU A 464 21.15 -18.60 -7.78
CA GLU A 464 22.23 -17.59 -7.78
C GLU A 464 21.78 -16.23 -7.21
N LEU A 465 20.52 -15.84 -7.43
CA LEU A 465 20.00 -14.52 -7.08
C LEU A 465 19.27 -14.48 -5.74
N ASP A 466 18.64 -15.58 -5.35
CA ASP A 466 17.78 -15.71 -4.17
C ASP A 466 17.82 -17.16 -3.60
N PRO A 467 18.88 -17.52 -2.85
CA PRO A 467 19.08 -18.88 -2.35
C PRO A 467 18.08 -19.32 -1.27
N LEU A 468 17.41 -18.37 -0.61
CA LEU A 468 16.55 -18.65 0.56
C LEU A 468 15.08 -18.92 0.18
N ASP A 469 14.69 -18.69 -1.08
CA ASP A 469 13.30 -18.91 -1.49
C ASP A 469 12.98 -20.41 -1.64
N SER A 470 11.98 -20.87 -0.89
CA SER A 470 11.46 -22.25 -0.94
C SER A 470 10.73 -22.59 -2.24
N GLY A 471 10.10 -21.62 -2.91
CA GLY A 471 9.25 -21.84 -4.09
C GLY A 471 10.00 -22.48 -5.27
N PRO A 472 11.14 -21.92 -5.72
CA PRO A 472 11.95 -22.47 -6.81
C PRO A 472 12.48 -23.88 -6.53
N HIS A 473 12.91 -24.15 -5.29
CA HIS A 473 13.33 -25.49 -4.86
C HIS A 473 12.18 -26.50 -5.01
N MET A 474 10.99 -26.12 -4.56
CA MET A 474 9.78 -26.93 -4.71
C MET A 474 9.45 -27.16 -6.20
N LEU A 475 9.49 -26.12 -7.02
CA LEU A 475 9.18 -26.21 -8.46
C LEU A 475 10.16 -27.11 -9.21
N LEU A 476 11.46 -26.96 -8.97
CA LEU A 476 12.49 -27.78 -9.61
C LEU A 476 12.41 -29.24 -9.15
N SER A 477 12.23 -29.50 -7.85
CA SER A 477 12.01 -30.85 -7.32
C SER A 477 10.79 -31.51 -7.98
N ASN A 478 9.71 -30.74 -8.20
CA ASN A 478 8.52 -31.22 -8.88
C ASN A 478 8.74 -31.50 -10.37
N ILE A 479 9.51 -30.67 -11.09
CA ILE A 479 9.89 -30.89 -12.49
C ILE A 479 10.66 -32.21 -12.63
N TYR A 480 11.67 -32.42 -11.79
CA TYR A 480 12.44 -33.67 -11.77
C TYR A 480 11.58 -34.90 -11.47
N ALA A 481 10.72 -34.81 -10.45
CA ALA A 481 9.82 -35.90 -10.07
C ALA A 481 8.83 -36.26 -11.20
N SER A 482 8.24 -35.26 -11.87
CA SER A 482 7.30 -35.46 -12.97
C SER A 482 7.93 -36.12 -14.21
N SER A 483 9.26 -36.09 -14.31
CA SER A 483 10.03 -36.66 -15.41
C SER A 483 10.77 -37.95 -15.03
N GLY A 484 10.49 -38.52 -13.86
CA GLY A 484 11.09 -39.77 -13.38
C GLY A 484 12.53 -39.64 -12.82
N ARG A 485 13.10 -38.43 -12.74
CA ARG A 485 14.46 -38.16 -12.23
C ARG A 485 14.49 -37.96 -10.71
N LEU A 486 14.25 -39.04 -9.98
CA LEU A 486 13.93 -38.98 -8.55
C LEU A 486 15.15 -38.70 -7.66
N SER A 487 16.33 -39.16 -8.07
CA SER A 487 17.60 -38.88 -7.40
C SER A 487 17.89 -37.38 -7.40
N ASP A 488 17.66 -36.70 -8.53
CA ASP A 488 17.81 -35.25 -8.64
C ASP A 488 16.75 -34.51 -7.81
N ALA A 489 15.50 -34.98 -7.81
CA ALA A 489 14.44 -34.43 -6.96
C ALA A 489 14.81 -34.52 -5.46
N ALA A 490 15.36 -35.66 -5.03
CA ALA A 490 15.84 -35.86 -3.66
C ALA A 490 17.06 -34.98 -3.34
N ARG A 491 17.97 -34.76 -4.29
CA ARG A 491 19.11 -33.85 -4.14
C ARG A 491 18.66 -32.41 -3.88
N VAL A 492 17.68 -31.92 -4.63
CA VAL A 492 17.10 -30.57 -4.42
C VAL A 492 16.43 -30.45 -3.04
N ARG A 493 15.76 -31.51 -2.57
CA ARG A 493 15.16 -31.56 -1.22
C ARG A 493 16.20 -31.53 -0.11
N LYS A 494 17.30 -32.26 -0.28
CA LYS A 494 18.42 -32.26 0.64
C LYS A 494 19.05 -30.86 0.73
N MET A 495 19.29 -30.22 -0.41
CA MET A 495 19.78 -28.84 -0.48
C MET A 495 18.83 -27.87 0.27
N MET A 496 17.53 -27.99 0.06
CA MET A 496 16.52 -27.17 0.76
C MET A 496 16.59 -27.33 2.29
N SER A 497 16.81 -28.57 2.78
CA SER A 497 16.97 -28.82 4.22
C SER A 497 18.29 -28.28 4.79
N GLU A 498 19.39 -28.42 4.04
CA GLU A 498 20.72 -27.94 4.44
C GLU A 498 20.79 -26.41 4.47
N SER A 499 20.06 -25.73 3.58
CA SER A 499 19.93 -24.27 3.55
C SER A 499 18.92 -23.72 4.57
N GLY A 500 18.30 -24.57 5.40
CA GLY A 500 17.33 -24.15 6.42
C GLY A 500 15.98 -23.67 5.85
N VAL A 501 15.72 -23.92 4.57
CA VAL A 501 14.51 -23.45 3.87
C VAL A 501 13.35 -24.39 4.18
N LYS A 502 12.32 -23.87 4.86
CA LYS A 502 11.13 -24.66 5.23
C LYS A 502 9.99 -24.44 4.24
N LYS A 503 9.21 -25.49 3.99
CA LYS A 503 7.98 -25.42 3.20
C LYS A 503 6.87 -24.82 4.05
N GLU A 504 6.19 -23.81 3.54
CA GLU A 504 4.96 -23.32 4.15
C GLU A 504 3.82 -24.35 4.05
N PRO A 505 3.08 -24.61 5.13
CA PRO A 505 1.94 -25.51 5.10
C PRO A 505 0.81 -24.91 4.26
N ALA A 506 0.15 -25.76 3.46
CA ALA A 506 -0.98 -25.35 2.63
C ALA A 506 -2.27 -25.29 3.46
N CYS A 507 -2.76 -24.09 3.75
CA CYS A 507 -4.00 -23.87 4.47
C CYS A 507 -5.09 -23.28 3.57
N SER A 508 -6.32 -23.66 3.86
CA SER A 508 -7.51 -23.07 3.27
C SER A 508 -8.47 -22.68 4.39
N TRP A 509 -9.18 -21.57 4.26
CA TRP A 509 -10.09 -21.12 5.30
C TRP A 509 -11.37 -20.53 4.72
N VAL A 510 -12.42 -20.60 5.54
CA VAL A 510 -13.76 -20.09 5.24
C VAL A 510 -14.29 -19.29 6.43
N GLU A 511 -15.09 -18.30 6.12
CA GLU A 511 -15.70 -17.42 7.11
C GLU A 511 -17.21 -17.65 7.10
N ILE A 512 -17.74 -18.19 8.19
CA ILE A 512 -19.17 -18.53 8.34
C ILE A 512 -19.61 -18.10 9.73
N GLY A 513 -20.70 -17.34 9.80
CA GLY A 513 -21.26 -16.88 11.10
C GLY A 513 -20.29 -16.03 11.93
N ASN A 514 -19.48 -15.18 11.30
CA ASN A 514 -18.41 -14.38 11.92
C ASN A 514 -17.26 -15.18 12.54
N ALA A 515 -17.17 -16.49 12.30
CA ALA A 515 -16.02 -17.31 12.69
C ALA A 515 -15.17 -17.70 11.47
N VAL A 516 -13.84 -17.64 11.63
CA VAL A 516 -12.89 -18.12 10.62
C VAL A 516 -12.50 -19.56 10.96
N HIS A 517 -12.80 -20.47 10.04
CA HIS A 517 -12.46 -21.88 10.14
C HIS A 517 -11.28 -22.18 9.22
N VAL A 518 -10.15 -22.59 9.80
CA VAL A 518 -8.91 -22.90 9.07
C VAL A 518 -8.75 -24.41 8.94
N PHE A 519 -8.39 -24.84 7.74
CA PHE A 519 -8.16 -26.24 7.39
C PHE A 519 -6.72 -26.39 6.88
N VAL A 520 -5.99 -27.34 7.47
CA VAL A 520 -4.66 -27.75 7.01
C VAL A 520 -4.76 -29.19 6.53
N ALA A 521 -4.04 -29.53 5.46
CA ALA A 521 -4.04 -30.90 4.96
C ALA A 521 -3.49 -31.85 6.04
N ASN A 522 -4.21 -32.95 6.30
CA ASN A 522 -3.93 -33.95 7.35
C ASN A 522 -4.05 -33.44 8.80
N ASP A 523 -4.75 -32.34 9.01
CA ASP A 523 -5.09 -31.87 10.36
C ASP A 523 -6.39 -32.51 10.85
N ASP A 524 -6.34 -33.13 12.02
CA ASP A 524 -7.46 -33.81 12.67
C ASP A 524 -8.07 -33.00 13.83
N THR A 525 -7.65 -31.75 14.02
CA THR A 525 -8.05 -30.91 15.17
C THR A 525 -9.45 -30.29 15.07
N HIS A 526 -10.10 -30.34 13.90
CA HIS A 526 -11.40 -29.68 13.72
C HIS A 526 -12.55 -30.44 14.44
N PRO A 527 -13.39 -29.78 15.27
CA PRO A 527 -14.45 -30.45 16.04
C PRO A 527 -15.45 -31.27 15.20
N GLN A 528 -15.75 -30.80 13.99
CA GLN A 528 -16.71 -31.42 13.05
C GLN A 528 -16.05 -32.29 11.97
N ARG A 529 -14.84 -32.81 12.21
CA ARG A 529 -14.05 -33.52 11.18
C ARG A 529 -14.82 -34.64 10.49
N ASP A 530 -15.49 -35.49 11.26
CA ASP A 530 -16.13 -36.69 10.73
C ASP A 530 -17.34 -36.34 9.83
N GLU A 531 -18.07 -35.27 10.17
CA GLU A 531 -19.16 -34.73 9.36
C GLU A 531 -18.64 -34.13 8.05
N ILE A 532 -17.54 -33.36 8.13
CA ILE A 532 -16.88 -32.77 6.95
C ILE A 532 -16.40 -33.85 6.00
N ARG A 533 -15.74 -34.91 6.50
CA ARG A 533 -15.26 -36.02 5.68
C ARG A 533 -16.43 -36.75 5.00
N LYS A 534 -17.51 -37.07 5.73
CA LYS A 534 -18.72 -37.67 5.16
C LYS A 534 -19.39 -36.79 4.10
N MET A 535 -19.44 -35.47 4.32
CA MET A 535 -19.95 -34.55 3.31
C MET A 535 -19.08 -34.55 2.06
N TRP A 536 -17.75 -34.51 2.21
CA TRP A 536 -16.85 -34.57 1.08
C TRP A 536 -17.00 -35.87 0.28
N GLU A 537 -17.13 -37.03 0.94
CA GLU A 537 -17.39 -38.31 0.29
C GLU A 537 -18.67 -38.28 -0.55
N LYS A 538 -19.76 -37.76 0.01
CA LYS A 538 -21.03 -37.58 -0.73
C LYS A 538 -20.86 -36.69 -1.95
N ILE A 539 -20.16 -35.57 -1.81
CA ILE A 539 -19.88 -34.64 -2.91
C ILE A 539 -19.02 -35.33 -3.98
N ARG A 540 -17.95 -36.01 -3.57
CA ARG A 540 -17.02 -36.75 -4.43
C ARG A 540 -17.77 -37.77 -5.28
N ASP A 541 -18.60 -38.60 -4.66
CA ASP A 541 -19.37 -39.62 -5.37
C ASP A 541 -20.36 -38.99 -6.37
N GLY A 542 -20.91 -37.83 -6.03
CA GLY A 542 -21.73 -37.02 -6.93
C GLY A 542 -20.97 -36.48 -8.14
N ILE A 543 -19.80 -35.88 -7.93
CA ILE A 543 -19.00 -35.31 -9.04
C ILE A 543 -18.39 -36.39 -9.94
N ILE A 544 -18.02 -37.56 -9.40
CA ILE A 544 -17.54 -38.71 -10.20
C ILE A 544 -18.64 -39.17 -11.16
N LYS A 545 -19.90 -39.26 -10.69
CA LYS A 545 -21.06 -39.60 -11.56
C LYS A 545 -21.29 -38.58 -12.69
N ILE A 546 -20.91 -37.32 -12.49
CA ILE A 546 -21.00 -36.26 -13.51
C ILE A 546 -19.83 -36.35 -14.51
N GLY A 547 -18.77 -37.11 -14.20
CA GLY A 547 -17.60 -37.31 -15.05
C GLY A 547 -16.30 -36.69 -14.54
N TYR A 548 -16.21 -36.33 -13.25
CA TYR A 548 -14.95 -35.94 -12.63
C TYR A 548 -14.01 -37.15 -12.48
N VAL A 549 -12.78 -37.00 -12.95
CA VAL A 549 -11.70 -37.98 -12.78
C VAL A 549 -10.59 -37.33 -11.93
N PRO A 550 -10.24 -37.90 -10.76
CA PRO A 550 -9.14 -37.38 -9.94
C PRO A 550 -7.81 -37.36 -10.71
N ASP A 551 -7.11 -36.23 -10.71
CA ASP A 551 -5.81 -36.12 -11.37
C ASP A 551 -4.65 -36.37 -10.38
N THR A 552 -4.25 -37.64 -10.28
CA THR A 552 -3.17 -38.12 -9.39
C THR A 552 -1.78 -37.56 -9.73
N ARG A 553 -1.60 -36.94 -10.91
CA ARG A 553 -0.32 -36.31 -11.32
C ARG A 553 0.09 -35.15 -10.41
N HIS A 554 -0.85 -34.61 -9.63
CA HIS A 554 -0.60 -33.54 -8.67
C HIS A 554 -0.05 -34.04 -7.32
N VAL A 555 -0.01 -35.36 -7.09
CA VAL A 555 0.59 -35.99 -5.89
C VAL A 555 1.88 -36.71 -6.29
N LEU A 556 3.01 -36.02 -6.14
CA LEU A 556 4.31 -36.42 -6.68
C LEU A 556 5.09 -37.47 -5.86
N TRP A 557 4.46 -38.10 -4.86
CA TRP A 557 5.16 -39.06 -3.98
C TRP A 557 5.02 -40.51 -4.45
N PHE A 558 6.01 -41.35 -4.14
CA PHE A 558 5.93 -42.81 -4.25
C PHE A 558 4.96 -43.35 -3.21
N VAL A 559 3.69 -43.29 -3.57
CA VAL A 559 2.60 -43.88 -2.85
C VAL A 559 1.75 -44.59 -3.89
N ASP A 560 1.18 -45.73 -3.50
CA ASP A 560 0.24 -46.47 -4.35
C ASP A 560 -0.83 -45.50 -4.89
N GLU A 561 -1.39 -45.82 -6.06
CA GLU A 561 -2.38 -44.97 -6.72
C GLU A 561 -3.56 -44.67 -5.77
N ARG A 562 -3.93 -45.65 -4.94
CA ARG A 562 -4.91 -45.51 -3.84
C ARG A 562 -4.49 -44.48 -2.78
N GLU A 563 -3.25 -44.51 -2.30
CA GLU A 563 -2.80 -43.55 -1.27
C GLU A 563 -2.57 -42.14 -1.86
N ARG A 564 -2.29 -42.02 -3.16
CA ARG A 564 -2.30 -40.73 -3.87
C ARG A 564 -3.72 -40.15 -3.94
N GLU A 565 -4.71 -40.96 -4.27
CA GLU A 565 -6.11 -40.57 -4.28
C GLU A 565 -6.61 -40.19 -2.89
N GLU A 566 -6.23 -40.92 -1.84
CA GLU A 566 -6.56 -40.59 -0.45
C GLU A 566 -5.96 -39.23 -0.03
N ARG A 567 -4.70 -38.96 -0.39
CA ARG A 567 -4.07 -37.65 -0.11
C ARG A 567 -4.72 -36.49 -0.87
N LEU A 568 -5.20 -36.73 -2.09
CA LEU A 568 -5.98 -35.74 -2.85
C LEU A 568 -7.31 -35.40 -2.15
N GLN A 569 -7.90 -36.33 -1.40
CA GLN A 569 -9.16 -36.10 -0.68
C GLN A 569 -8.98 -35.23 0.57
N CYS A 570 -7.79 -35.29 1.18
CA CYS A 570 -7.44 -34.51 2.36
C CYS A 570 -6.88 -33.11 2.05
N HIS A 571 -6.95 -32.66 0.79
CA HIS A 571 -6.56 -31.28 0.44
C HIS A 571 -7.43 -30.27 1.20
N SER A 572 -6.79 -29.26 1.78
CA SER A 572 -7.47 -28.27 2.63
C SER A 572 -8.60 -27.55 1.91
N GLU A 573 -8.51 -27.36 0.59
CA GLU A 573 -9.58 -26.75 -0.22
C GLU A 573 -10.87 -27.57 -0.19
N LYS A 574 -10.76 -28.90 -0.31
CA LYS A 574 -11.91 -29.81 -0.39
C LYS A 574 -12.59 -29.92 0.97
N LEU A 575 -11.81 -29.98 2.05
CA LEU A 575 -12.31 -29.95 3.42
C LEU A 575 -13.02 -28.62 3.72
N ALA A 576 -12.41 -27.50 3.35
CA ALA A 576 -13.01 -26.18 3.50
C ALA A 576 -14.33 -26.04 2.73
N LEU A 577 -14.39 -26.56 1.50
CA LEU A 577 -15.61 -26.57 0.70
C LEU A 577 -16.70 -27.45 1.30
N ALA A 578 -16.36 -28.65 1.76
CA ALA A 578 -17.32 -29.54 2.40
C ALA A 578 -17.90 -28.93 3.68
N PHE A 579 -17.06 -28.32 4.53
CA PHE A 579 -17.54 -27.58 5.69
C PHE A 579 -18.42 -26.39 5.29
N ALA A 580 -18.04 -25.64 4.26
CA ALA A 580 -18.84 -24.51 3.83
C ALA A 580 -20.22 -24.91 3.30
N LEU A 581 -20.32 -26.02 2.58
CA LEU A 581 -21.59 -26.55 2.10
C LEU A 581 -22.45 -27.17 3.22
N LEU A 582 -21.83 -27.69 4.28
CA LEU A 582 -22.53 -28.14 5.49
C LEU A 582 -23.15 -26.98 6.26
N SER A 583 -22.37 -25.92 6.47
CA SER A 583 -22.71 -24.86 7.43
C SER A 583 -23.46 -23.69 6.79
N ALA A 584 -23.28 -23.44 5.49
CA ALA A 584 -23.87 -22.27 4.84
C ALA A 584 -25.27 -22.57 4.27
N PRO A 585 -26.24 -21.63 4.39
CA PRO A 585 -27.61 -21.79 3.90
C PRO A 585 -27.66 -22.17 2.40
N PRO A 586 -28.65 -22.98 1.97
CA PRO A 586 -28.84 -23.30 0.56
C PRO A 586 -28.94 -22.02 -0.30
N GLY A 587 -28.24 -22.00 -1.44
CA GLY A 587 -28.28 -20.91 -2.42
C GLY A 587 -27.34 -19.71 -2.19
N MET A 588 -26.74 -19.54 -1.00
CA MET A 588 -25.82 -18.42 -0.73
C MET A 588 -24.44 -18.66 -1.36
N PRO A 589 -23.74 -17.74 -2.06
CA PRO A 589 -22.40 -18.06 -2.59
C PRO A 589 -21.39 -18.53 -1.52
N VAL A 590 -20.54 -19.49 -1.85
CA VAL A 590 -19.47 -19.98 -0.94
C VAL A 590 -18.17 -19.26 -1.26
N SER A 591 -17.47 -18.74 -0.25
CA SER A 591 -16.16 -18.09 -0.41
C SER A 591 -15.09 -18.84 0.37
N ILE A 592 -14.03 -19.25 -0.31
CA ILE A 592 -12.88 -19.99 0.26
C ILE A 592 -11.61 -19.22 -0.08
N LYS A 593 -10.69 -19.12 0.88
CA LYS A 593 -9.37 -18.52 0.70
C LYS A 593 -8.28 -19.58 0.88
N LYS A 594 -7.18 -19.45 0.15
CA LYS A 594 -6.02 -20.34 0.19
C LYS A 594 -4.73 -19.53 0.22
N ASN A 595 -3.78 -19.93 1.06
CA ASN A 595 -2.49 -19.23 1.21
C ASN A 595 -1.47 -19.57 0.12
N ILE A 596 -1.77 -20.53 -0.74
CA ILE A 596 -0.95 -20.94 -1.87
C ILE A 596 -1.84 -21.14 -3.11
N ARG A 597 -1.23 -21.21 -4.29
CA ARG A 597 -1.95 -21.50 -5.54
C ARG A 597 -2.75 -22.81 -5.45
N VAL A 598 -4.01 -22.80 -5.89
CA VAL A 598 -4.85 -24.00 -5.96
C VAL A 598 -4.20 -25.06 -6.86
N CYS A 599 -4.38 -26.35 -6.60
CA CYS A 599 -3.89 -27.41 -7.49
C CYS A 599 -4.90 -27.73 -8.61
N GLY A 600 -4.42 -28.30 -9.73
CA GLY A 600 -5.24 -28.60 -10.91
C GLY A 600 -6.44 -29.50 -10.60
N ASP A 601 -6.23 -30.48 -9.73
CA ASP A 601 -7.26 -31.40 -9.27
C ASP A 601 -8.35 -30.70 -8.44
N CYS A 602 -7.98 -29.90 -7.42
CA CYS A 602 -8.94 -29.14 -6.62
C CYS A 602 -9.75 -28.17 -7.48
N HIS A 603 -9.11 -27.48 -8.42
CA HIS A 603 -9.81 -26.58 -9.35
C HIS A 603 -10.83 -27.33 -10.21
N SER A 604 -10.44 -28.49 -10.75
CA SER A 604 -11.33 -29.34 -11.55
C SER A 604 -12.49 -29.87 -10.70
N ALA A 605 -12.20 -30.33 -9.48
CA ALA A 605 -13.23 -30.77 -8.55
C ALA A 605 -14.26 -29.65 -8.28
N PHE A 606 -13.80 -28.44 -7.94
CA PHE A 606 -14.68 -27.29 -7.66
C PHE A 606 -15.58 -26.93 -8.84
N ARG A 607 -15.07 -27.06 -10.07
CA ARG A 607 -15.87 -26.90 -11.29
C ARG A 607 -17.04 -27.88 -11.29
N PHE A 608 -16.80 -29.19 -11.10
CA PHE A 608 -17.89 -30.17 -11.04
C PHE A 608 -18.80 -29.99 -9.84
N VAL A 609 -18.27 -29.61 -8.67
CA VAL A 609 -19.09 -29.33 -7.48
C VAL A 609 -20.05 -28.18 -7.77
N SER A 610 -19.61 -27.09 -8.39
CA SER A 610 -20.49 -25.95 -8.74
C SER A 610 -21.69 -26.35 -9.61
N LYS A 611 -21.53 -27.39 -10.45
CA LYS A 611 -22.60 -27.96 -11.27
C LYS A 611 -23.50 -28.90 -10.46
N LEU A 612 -22.94 -29.67 -9.54
CA LEU A 612 -23.67 -30.60 -8.67
C LEU A 612 -24.59 -29.85 -7.69
N VAL A 613 -24.08 -28.80 -7.05
CA VAL A 613 -24.80 -28.07 -5.99
C VAL A 613 -25.57 -26.83 -6.48
N ASP A 614 -25.47 -26.51 -7.77
CA ASP A 614 -26.06 -25.32 -8.41
C ASP A 614 -25.82 -24.02 -7.61
N ARG A 615 -24.56 -23.79 -7.25
CA ARG A 615 -24.15 -22.72 -6.32
C ARG A 615 -22.87 -22.05 -6.81
N GLU A 616 -22.78 -20.73 -6.71
CA GLU A 616 -21.53 -20.00 -6.99
C GLU A 616 -20.51 -20.31 -5.89
N ILE A 617 -19.31 -20.73 -6.30
CA ILE A 617 -18.17 -20.97 -5.41
C ILE A 617 -17.05 -20.02 -5.83
N VAL A 618 -16.59 -19.19 -4.90
CA VAL A 618 -15.48 -18.25 -5.10
C VAL A 618 -14.28 -18.76 -4.32
N LEU A 619 -13.21 -19.13 -5.02
CA LEU A 619 -11.94 -19.52 -4.41
C LEU A 619 -10.88 -18.45 -4.69
N ARG A 620 -10.34 -17.83 -3.65
CA ARG A 620 -9.20 -16.91 -3.75
C ARG A 620 -7.91 -17.66 -3.41
N ASP A 621 -6.97 -17.70 -4.35
CA ASP A 621 -5.59 -18.11 -4.08
C ASP A 621 -4.65 -16.89 -4.01
N THR A 622 -3.35 -17.13 -3.92
CA THR A 622 -2.33 -16.05 -3.83
C THR A 622 -2.31 -15.12 -5.04
N ASN A 623 -2.79 -15.58 -6.19
CA ASN A 623 -2.65 -14.87 -7.46
C ASN A 623 -3.97 -14.28 -7.94
N ARG A 624 -5.11 -14.94 -7.69
CA ARG A 624 -6.39 -14.58 -8.29
C ARG A 624 -7.61 -15.22 -7.62
N PHE A 625 -8.78 -14.82 -8.11
CA PHE A 625 -10.06 -15.42 -7.81
C PHE A 625 -10.49 -16.37 -8.94
N HIS A 626 -10.92 -17.56 -8.53
CA HIS A 626 -11.58 -18.54 -9.37
C HIS A 626 -13.06 -18.54 -8.99
N ARG A 627 -13.93 -18.08 -9.89
CA ARG A 627 -15.38 -18.13 -9.71
C ARG A 627 -15.92 -19.32 -10.47
N PHE A 628 -16.42 -20.32 -9.74
CA PHE A 628 -17.04 -21.50 -10.31
C PHE A 628 -18.54 -21.34 -10.34
N ARG A 629 -19.13 -21.48 -11.53
CA ARG A 629 -20.58 -21.43 -11.74
C ARG A 629 -20.96 -22.39 -12.87
N ASN A 630 -21.97 -23.23 -12.62
CA ASN A 630 -22.55 -24.16 -13.59
C ASN A 630 -21.52 -25.02 -14.33
N GLY A 631 -20.46 -25.46 -13.65
CA GLY A 631 -19.43 -26.28 -14.28
C GLY A 631 -18.45 -25.50 -15.14
N SER A 632 -18.31 -24.19 -14.94
CA SER A 632 -17.30 -23.34 -15.59
C SER A 632 -16.56 -22.50 -14.55
N CYS A 633 -15.32 -22.11 -14.84
CA CYS A 633 -14.55 -21.18 -14.01
C CYS A 633 -14.29 -19.87 -14.76
N SER A 634 -14.26 -18.73 -14.05
CA SER A 634 -13.92 -17.42 -14.62
C SER A 634 -12.57 -17.39 -15.34
N CYS A 635 -11.63 -18.26 -14.97
CA CYS A 635 -10.33 -18.36 -15.61
C CYS A 635 -10.31 -19.15 -16.92
N ARG A 636 -11.41 -19.82 -17.30
CA ARG A 636 -11.50 -20.66 -18.51
C ARG A 636 -10.41 -21.74 -18.60
N ASP A 637 -10.00 -22.28 -17.46
CA ASP A 637 -8.90 -23.25 -17.33
C ASP A 637 -7.53 -22.71 -17.81
N TYR A 638 -7.41 -21.40 -18.03
CA TYR A 638 -6.16 -20.69 -18.33
C TYR A 638 -5.58 -20.07 -17.06
N TRP A 639 -4.39 -20.50 -16.64
CA TRP A 639 -4.06 -20.60 -15.22
C TRP A 639 -2.61 -20.37 -14.87
#